data_AF-A0AAE0U0X7-F1
#
_entry.id   AF-A0AAE0U0X7-F1
#
_cell.length_a   1.000
_cell.length_b   1.000
_cell.length_c   1.000
_cell.angle_alpha   90.00
_cell.angle_beta   90.00
_cell.angle_gamma   90.00
#
_symmetry.space_group_name_H-M   'P 1'
#
loop_
_entity.id
_entity.type
_entity.pdbx_description
1 polymer ?
#
loop_
_entity_poly.entity_id
_entity_poly.type
_entity_poly.pdbx_seq_one_letter_code
_entity_poly.pdbx_strand_id
1 'polypeptide(L)'
;MDAKEEKTDTKWFLKAQCPVFWPKTDALTLPDDRFAAYLTQTVNSTRQQDDGPAKTDVDSDDGTFTMVSEQPSTTADARAELEKMAIGSPKATATANPTADANNKEDAAPAHPFMQGLLSHAAADAGPKETDLENKMLTDNGDVAFRSTKEALVDLFFELEEAVSAPRLLELLKLAWKDDALATLKIIFNARSIHLGKSSRLVFYRCAGWLAENHPLTLVANLGWLSRPVIQKKVEKKDEDLDDMVLIELEKDDSDAARFDVRNGVAHGYWKDLLNILALSVNEKLSVRANPREILNIEREVDPETGRKVKKTISQDAAKEMRRELRDMRHDAALDAFKNKPVHHALHLAVARLFAEQLKADIAVLRGDGAKAKRTISLCAKWAPSTARFHDKHTFIVSSIAEILYPESHFNPADLVAGDEKEKRTIYLRHAREAYRKDVAALRKHLDVVERSLSANTVGQVKYERVPSQAMNNYSGIFATKDTDRFEQYLDKVASGQAQISGATLMPSTLIKAVRTGSQSSAVVSSGCKKRSHKQMIADRMASIDAKKIDGQWNALVKRIKDSGTLQSSIAVCDVSGSMLSPTLADGTTPMDSSIGLSLLLAEVTAPPFGGAFITFSEKPAVEQVDLKGTLEEKYRSLASADWGMNTDFDAVFKKLILPMAKANKLAPEDMVKRVFVFSDMQFDEAIVDNSSRWAPKLGATGSSKWATSYERLQKEFKEAGYEMPELVFWNLAGGRAGNQGGGSWGGDPVAPKPVTADQEGVSLVSGYSQGMLKVFLEKGLFDEEEEREGVAMGEDAEDDLVAVEKTANKPRANPLQTVKKAISHKAYDMLKVED
;
A
#
# COMPACT_ATOMS: atom_id res chain seq x y z
N MET A 1 -17.56 -68.47 29.11
CA MET A 1 -16.55 -67.52 28.59
C MET A 1 -16.90 -67.28 27.14
N ASP A 2 -16.93 -66.02 26.70
CA ASP A 2 -16.69 -65.62 25.32
C ASP A 2 -16.36 -64.13 25.35
N ALA A 3 -15.19 -63.76 24.83
CA ALA A 3 -14.72 -62.38 24.91
C ALA A 3 -15.33 -61.55 23.79
N LYS A 4 -16.00 -60.44 24.13
CA LYS A 4 -16.24 -59.38 23.15
C LYS A 4 -14.91 -58.72 22.84
N GLU A 5 -14.45 -58.85 21.61
CA GLU A 5 -13.34 -58.01 21.12
C GLU A 5 -13.76 -56.53 21.18
N GLU A 6 -13.17 -55.77 22.09
CA GLU A 6 -13.26 -54.31 22.03
C GLU A 6 -12.49 -53.82 20.81
N LYS A 7 -13.22 -53.54 19.73
CA LYS A 7 -12.68 -52.81 18.58
C LYS A 7 -12.36 -51.38 18.99
N THR A 8 -11.14 -51.18 19.49
CA THR A 8 -10.56 -49.87 19.79
C THR A 8 -10.52 -49.03 18.51
N ASP A 9 -11.50 -48.14 18.33
CA ASP A 9 -11.54 -47.27 17.14
C ASP A 9 -10.42 -46.21 17.22
N THR A 10 -9.27 -46.53 16.63
CA THR A 10 -8.09 -45.66 16.63
C THR A 10 -8.44 -44.26 16.12
N LYS A 11 -8.22 -43.26 16.96
CA LYS A 11 -8.66 -41.87 16.79
C LYS A 11 -8.37 -41.36 15.37
N TRP A 12 -9.35 -40.74 14.69
CA TRP A 12 -9.29 -40.44 13.25
C TRP A 12 -8.01 -39.73 12.78
N PHE A 13 -7.47 -38.83 13.60
CA PHE A 13 -6.27 -38.05 13.29
C PHE A 13 -4.97 -38.88 13.36
N LEU A 14 -4.97 -40.01 14.06
CA LEU A 14 -3.89 -41.00 14.04
C LEU A 14 -3.89 -41.84 12.75
N LYS A 15 -5.03 -41.94 12.06
CA LYS A 15 -5.16 -42.56 10.73
C LYS A 15 -4.79 -41.61 9.57
N ALA A 16 -4.38 -40.37 9.85
CA ALA A 16 -4.16 -39.36 8.82
C ALA A 16 -2.85 -39.56 8.03
N GLN A 17 -2.96 -39.62 6.70
CA GLN A 17 -1.82 -39.65 5.76
C GLN A 17 -1.26 -38.24 5.44
N CYS A 18 -1.41 -37.27 6.35
CA CYS A 18 -0.72 -35.99 6.22
C CYS A 18 0.58 -36.06 7.02
N PRO A 19 1.74 -35.65 6.47
CA PRO A 19 2.88 -35.34 7.31
C PRO A 19 2.47 -34.27 8.33
N VAL A 20 2.99 -34.40 9.55
CA VAL A 20 2.89 -33.39 10.63
C VAL A 20 4.18 -33.29 11.44
N PHE A 21 5.19 -34.10 11.12
CA PHE A 21 6.48 -34.12 11.79
C PHE A 21 7.08 -32.72 11.77
N TRP A 22 7.72 -32.33 12.87
CA TRP A 22 8.45 -31.09 12.96
C TRP A 22 9.60 -31.28 13.96
N PRO A 23 10.80 -30.70 13.73
CA PRO A 23 11.88 -30.75 14.69
C PRO A 23 11.43 -30.22 16.05
N LYS A 24 12.05 -30.72 17.13
CA LYS A 24 11.95 -30.10 18.45
C LYS A 24 12.91 -28.91 18.52
N THR A 25 12.50 -27.85 19.18
CA THR A 25 13.35 -26.70 19.48
C THR A 25 12.87 -26.06 20.78
N ASP A 26 13.75 -25.97 21.76
CA ASP A 26 13.40 -25.46 23.09
C ASP A 26 13.21 -23.93 23.06
N ALA A 27 13.65 -23.26 21.99
CA ALA A 27 13.46 -21.83 21.73
C ALA A 27 11.98 -21.40 21.69
N LEU A 28 11.06 -22.31 21.35
CA LEU A 28 9.61 -22.08 21.44
C LEU A 28 9.12 -21.80 22.87
N THR A 29 9.93 -22.11 23.89
CA THR A 29 9.58 -22.03 25.32
C THR A 29 10.53 -21.15 26.15
N LEU A 30 11.45 -20.44 25.51
CA LEU A 30 12.35 -19.51 26.20
C LEU A 30 11.59 -18.29 26.76
N PRO A 31 11.96 -17.78 27.94
CA PRO A 31 11.60 -16.44 28.39
C PRO A 31 12.00 -15.36 27.38
N ASP A 32 11.28 -14.24 27.38
CA ASP A 32 11.27 -13.26 26.28
C ASP A 32 12.63 -12.58 26.07
N ASP A 33 13.37 -12.31 27.14
CA ASP A 33 14.75 -11.82 27.15
C ASP A 33 15.70 -12.80 26.41
N ARG A 34 15.62 -14.08 26.77
CA ARG A 34 16.45 -15.14 26.19
C ARG A 34 16.02 -15.48 24.78
N PHE A 35 14.74 -15.33 24.47
CA PHE A 35 14.19 -15.53 23.13
C PHE A 35 14.68 -14.44 22.17
N ALA A 36 14.63 -13.17 22.57
CA ALA A 36 15.19 -12.07 21.79
C ALA A 36 16.69 -12.30 21.52
N ALA A 37 17.48 -12.61 22.57
CA ALA A 37 18.89 -12.93 22.43
C ALA A 37 19.16 -14.15 21.50
N TYR A 38 18.33 -15.20 21.60
CA TYR A 38 18.42 -16.37 20.73
C TYR A 38 18.13 -16.04 19.26
N LEU A 39 17.13 -15.20 18.98
CA LEU A 39 16.85 -14.75 17.61
C LEU A 39 18.00 -13.92 17.04
N THR A 40 18.54 -12.99 17.83
CA THR A 40 19.71 -12.19 17.45
C THR A 40 20.93 -13.06 17.16
N GLN A 41 21.23 -14.05 18.02
CA GLN A 41 22.32 -15.01 17.78
C GLN A 41 22.08 -15.85 16.51
N THR A 42 20.86 -16.36 16.34
CA THR A 42 20.47 -17.19 15.19
C THR A 42 20.70 -16.45 13.87
N VAL A 43 20.26 -15.20 13.77
CA VAL A 43 20.40 -14.38 12.58
C VAL A 43 21.85 -13.95 12.35
N ASN A 44 22.55 -13.45 13.38
CA ASN A 44 23.93 -12.96 13.25
C ASN A 44 24.96 -14.07 12.97
N SER A 45 24.65 -15.33 13.30
CA SER A 45 25.47 -16.49 12.91
C SER A 45 25.59 -16.66 11.38
N THR A 46 24.71 -16.00 10.60
CA THR A 46 24.81 -15.95 9.13
C THR A 46 25.87 -14.94 8.66
N ARG A 47 25.92 -13.73 9.25
CA ARG A 47 26.86 -12.66 8.83
C ARG A 47 28.31 -13.13 8.91
N GLN A 48 28.68 -13.88 9.96
CA GLN A 48 30.02 -14.45 10.14
C GLN A 48 30.38 -15.61 9.18
N GLN A 49 29.47 -16.07 8.30
CA GLN A 49 29.79 -17.04 7.25
C GLN A 49 30.03 -16.40 5.88
N ASP A 50 29.51 -15.19 5.63
CA ASP A 50 29.80 -14.41 4.41
C ASP A 50 31.07 -13.53 4.55
N ASP A 51 31.47 -13.14 5.76
CA ASP A 51 32.70 -12.38 6.05
C ASP A 51 34.01 -13.21 5.92
N GLY A 52 34.08 -14.11 4.92
CA GLY A 52 35.33 -14.70 4.46
C GLY A 52 36.18 -13.67 3.71
N PRO A 53 37.53 -13.74 3.78
CA PRO A 53 38.38 -12.77 3.10
C PRO A 53 38.16 -12.82 1.59
N ALA A 54 37.86 -11.67 0.98
CA ALA A 54 37.57 -11.54 -0.44
C ALA A 54 38.69 -12.14 -1.29
N LYS A 55 38.38 -13.22 -2.00
CA LYS A 55 39.31 -13.85 -2.95
C LYS A 55 39.52 -12.93 -4.15
N THR A 56 40.67 -12.27 -4.18
CA THR A 56 41.26 -11.72 -5.40
C THR A 56 41.85 -12.87 -6.21
N ASP A 57 40.99 -13.66 -6.85
CA ASP A 57 41.45 -14.70 -7.78
C ASP A 57 42.01 -14.01 -9.04
N VAL A 58 43.34 -13.96 -9.14
CA VAL A 58 44.09 -13.47 -10.30
C VAL A 58 44.46 -14.68 -11.15
N ASP A 59 43.79 -14.87 -12.28
CA ASP A 59 44.15 -15.90 -13.25
C ASP A 59 45.44 -15.55 -14.00
N SER A 60 46.30 -16.54 -14.14
CA SER A 60 47.46 -16.54 -15.04
C SER A 60 47.60 -17.92 -15.67
N ASP A 61 47.77 -17.95 -17.00
CA ASP A 61 47.83 -19.12 -17.89
C ASP A 61 48.49 -20.40 -17.32
N ASP A 62 47.89 -21.56 -17.63
CA ASP A 62 48.32 -22.36 -18.81
C ASP A 62 47.26 -23.43 -19.18
N GLY A 63 47.30 -24.01 -20.38
CA GLY A 63 46.79 -25.37 -20.61
C GLY A 63 45.61 -25.60 -21.57
N THR A 64 45.76 -25.21 -22.84
CA THR A 64 45.37 -26.07 -24.00
C THR A 64 43.86 -26.36 -24.29
N PHE A 65 43.32 -25.69 -25.33
CA PHE A 65 42.75 -26.30 -26.56
C PHE A 65 41.60 -27.36 -26.41
N THR A 66 40.42 -27.28 -27.03
CA THR A 66 40.14 -26.92 -28.45
C THR A 66 38.62 -26.70 -28.68
N MET A 67 38.21 -25.62 -29.37
CA MET A 67 37.28 -25.49 -30.53
C MET A 67 35.99 -26.39 -30.61
N VAL A 68 34.83 -25.97 -31.16
CA VAL A 68 34.53 -24.81 -32.03
C VAL A 68 33.02 -24.42 -32.02
N SER A 69 32.72 -23.11 -31.97
CA SER A 69 31.74 -22.35 -32.81
C SER A 69 30.21 -22.60 -32.67
N GLU A 70 29.26 -21.66 -32.88
CA GLU A 70 29.23 -20.21 -33.27
C GLU A 70 27.77 -19.68 -33.09
N GLN A 71 27.39 -18.38 -32.99
CA GLN A 71 28.03 -17.07 -32.74
C GLN A 71 27.17 -16.28 -31.71
N PRO A 72 27.72 -15.35 -30.90
CA PRO A 72 26.95 -14.44 -30.05
C PRO A 72 26.52 -13.13 -30.75
N SER A 73 25.57 -12.41 -30.15
CA SER A 73 25.10 -11.09 -30.63
C SER A 73 25.96 -9.92 -30.10
N THR A 74 26.04 -8.83 -30.86
CA THR A 74 26.90 -7.66 -30.56
C THR A 74 26.17 -6.57 -29.78
N THR A 75 26.89 -5.87 -28.90
CA THR A 75 26.44 -4.57 -28.34
C THR A 75 27.55 -3.71 -27.71
N ALA A 76 28.74 -4.26 -27.44
CA ALA A 76 29.85 -3.52 -26.82
C ALA A 76 30.57 -2.55 -27.79
N ASP A 77 30.84 -2.98 -29.02
CA ASP A 77 31.74 -2.25 -29.94
C ASP A 77 31.12 -0.97 -30.55
N ALA A 78 29.80 -0.80 -30.45
CA ALA A 78 29.09 0.33 -31.04
C ALA A 78 29.42 1.71 -30.41
N ARG A 79 30.17 1.74 -29.30
CA ARG A 79 30.49 2.97 -28.56
C ARG A 79 31.94 3.46 -28.73
N ALA A 80 32.83 2.67 -29.33
CA ALA A 80 34.27 2.97 -29.43
C ALA A 80 34.71 3.61 -30.77
N GLU A 81 33.87 3.59 -31.81
CA GLU A 81 34.20 4.16 -33.13
C GLU A 81 33.70 5.60 -33.32
N LEU A 82 32.73 6.06 -32.51
CA LEU A 82 32.06 7.35 -32.72
C LEU A 82 32.93 8.57 -32.33
N GLU A 83 33.95 8.40 -31.49
CA GLU A 83 34.90 9.48 -31.13
C GLU A 83 36.01 9.71 -32.17
N LYS A 84 36.11 8.88 -33.23
CA LYS A 84 37.21 8.94 -34.21
C LYS A 84 36.94 9.79 -35.47
N MET A 85 35.75 10.37 -35.64
CA MET A 85 35.37 11.07 -36.88
C MET A 85 34.89 12.52 -36.68
N ALA A 86 35.83 13.42 -36.35
CA ALA A 86 35.59 14.87 -36.34
C ALA A 86 36.83 15.71 -36.76
N ILE A 87 37.43 15.40 -37.91
CA ILE A 87 38.31 16.34 -38.63
C ILE A 87 37.40 17.27 -39.46
N GLY A 88 37.51 18.60 -39.46
CA GLY A 88 38.40 19.50 -38.72
C GLY A 88 38.24 20.94 -39.26
N SER A 89 39.13 21.87 -38.93
CA SER A 89 39.21 23.19 -39.59
C SER A 89 40.66 23.70 -39.66
N PRO A 90 41.03 24.52 -40.67
CA PRO A 90 42.40 24.50 -41.19
C PRO A 90 43.40 25.46 -40.54
N LYS A 91 44.63 24.93 -40.39
CA LYS A 91 45.95 25.58 -40.27
C LYS A 91 46.03 27.12 -40.34
N ALA A 92 46.75 27.67 -39.37
CA ALA A 92 47.80 28.67 -39.60
C ALA A 92 49.11 28.17 -38.94
N THR A 93 50.29 28.58 -39.45
CA THR A 93 51.60 27.97 -39.08
C THR A 93 52.69 28.99 -38.80
N ALA A 94 53.29 28.93 -37.59
CA ALA A 94 54.61 29.47 -37.22
C ALA A 94 55.00 28.87 -35.85
N THR A 95 55.92 27.88 -35.75
CA THR A 95 57.39 28.02 -35.58
C THR A 95 57.86 28.64 -34.26
N ALA A 96 58.78 27.95 -33.58
CA ALA A 96 59.45 28.35 -32.32
C ALA A 96 60.46 29.51 -32.55
N ASN A 97 61.19 30.08 -31.56
CA ASN A 97 61.82 29.51 -30.35
C ASN A 97 62.07 30.62 -29.26
N PRO A 98 62.77 30.39 -28.12
CA PRO A 98 62.60 31.18 -26.88
C PRO A 98 63.63 32.30 -26.63
N THR A 99 63.36 33.15 -25.63
CA THR A 99 64.36 33.70 -24.67
C THR A 99 63.66 34.29 -23.42
N ALA A 100 64.39 34.94 -22.52
CA ALA A 100 63.97 35.25 -21.14
C ALA A 100 63.85 36.77 -20.82
N ASP A 101 63.65 37.04 -19.53
CA ASP A 101 63.83 38.29 -18.77
C ASP A 101 62.71 39.36 -18.65
N ALA A 102 62.40 39.61 -17.38
CA ALA A 102 62.19 40.89 -16.69
C ALA A 102 61.24 42.00 -17.22
N ASN A 103 60.25 42.31 -16.37
CA ASN A 103 59.71 43.64 -16.05
C ASN A 103 59.57 44.70 -17.16
N ASN A 104 58.31 45.03 -17.48
CA ASN A 104 57.87 46.43 -17.43
C ASN A 104 56.38 46.56 -17.09
N LYS A 105 55.97 47.77 -16.69
CA LYS A 105 54.57 48.16 -16.49
C LYS A 105 53.98 48.76 -17.76
N GLU A 106 52.64 48.88 -17.76
CA GLU A 106 51.81 49.62 -18.71
C GLU A 106 51.83 49.03 -20.15
N ASP A 107 50.73 48.95 -20.90
CA ASP A 107 49.37 49.46 -20.69
C ASP A 107 48.29 48.35 -20.71
N ALA A 108 47.26 48.50 -19.89
CA ALA A 108 46.04 47.72 -20.01
C ALA A 108 45.09 48.37 -21.02
N ALA A 109 45.08 47.88 -22.27
CA ALA A 109 44.15 48.35 -23.28
C ALA A 109 42.69 48.22 -22.78
N PRO A 110 41.85 49.26 -22.88
CA PRO A 110 40.50 49.21 -22.36
C PRO A 110 39.69 48.14 -23.09
N ALA A 111 39.13 47.19 -22.34
CA ALA A 111 38.30 46.13 -22.88
C ALA A 111 37.13 46.76 -23.67
N HIS A 112 37.15 46.61 -24.99
CA HIS A 112 36.24 47.33 -25.88
C HIS A 112 34.79 47.08 -25.45
N PRO A 113 33.92 48.10 -25.27
CA PRO A 113 32.60 47.92 -24.66
C PRO A 113 31.71 46.86 -25.34
N PHE A 114 31.85 46.70 -26.67
CA PHE A 114 31.21 45.62 -27.43
C PHE A 114 31.72 44.21 -27.05
N MET A 115 33.01 44.04 -26.77
CA MET A 115 33.60 42.77 -26.33
C MET A 115 33.25 42.46 -24.88
N GLN A 116 33.26 43.46 -24.00
CA GLN A 116 32.77 43.31 -22.62
C GLN A 116 31.27 43.00 -22.61
N GLY A 117 30.49 43.63 -23.52
CA GLY A 117 29.10 43.29 -23.81
C GLY A 117 28.93 41.85 -24.30
N LEU A 118 29.73 41.39 -25.26
CA LEU A 118 29.67 40.02 -25.79
C LEU A 118 30.03 38.96 -24.73
N LEU A 119 31.04 39.21 -23.90
CA LEU A 119 31.42 38.30 -22.81
C LEU A 119 30.37 38.29 -21.68
N SER A 120 29.78 39.44 -21.34
CA SER A 120 28.66 39.49 -20.39
C SER A 120 27.37 38.89 -20.95
N HIS A 121 27.12 39.00 -22.26
CA HIS A 121 26.00 38.33 -22.93
C HIS A 121 26.22 36.82 -23.01
N ALA A 122 27.43 36.33 -23.26
CA ALA A 122 27.75 34.90 -23.20
C ALA A 122 27.62 34.34 -21.76
N ALA A 123 27.90 35.14 -20.74
CA ALA A 123 27.69 34.77 -19.34
C ALA A 123 26.22 34.90 -18.87
N ALA A 124 25.39 35.71 -19.54
CA ALA A 124 23.97 35.91 -19.24
C ALA A 124 23.02 35.03 -20.09
N ASP A 125 23.50 34.54 -21.23
CA ASP A 125 22.82 33.56 -22.11
C ASP A 125 23.36 32.13 -21.89
N ALA A 126 24.32 31.97 -20.97
CA ALA A 126 24.52 30.72 -20.25
C ALA A 126 23.20 30.40 -19.53
N GLY A 127 22.61 29.24 -19.88
CA GLY A 127 21.32 28.80 -19.33
C GLY A 127 21.36 28.50 -17.81
N PRO A 128 20.28 27.91 -17.26
CA PRO A 128 20.32 27.38 -15.90
C PRO A 128 21.56 26.47 -15.72
N LYS A 129 22.17 26.49 -14.54
CA LYS A 129 23.45 25.81 -14.29
C LYS A 129 23.33 24.35 -14.66
N GLU A 130 24.43 23.73 -15.08
CA GLU A 130 24.46 22.36 -15.59
C GLU A 130 23.73 21.35 -14.64
N THR A 131 23.90 21.56 -13.33
CA THR A 131 23.22 20.85 -12.23
C THR A 131 21.69 20.93 -12.19
N ASP A 132 21.09 22.00 -12.72
CA ASP A 132 19.64 22.22 -12.70
C ASP A 132 18.90 21.44 -13.80
N LEU A 133 19.63 20.90 -14.78
CA LEU A 133 19.11 20.01 -15.82
C LEU A 133 19.22 18.52 -15.43
N GLU A 134 20.23 18.14 -14.63
CA GLU A 134 20.45 16.74 -14.21
C GLU A 134 19.24 16.13 -13.49
N ASN A 135 18.55 16.91 -12.66
CA ASN A 135 17.37 16.46 -11.92
C ASN A 135 16.04 16.64 -12.69
N LYS A 136 16.06 17.01 -13.97
CA LYS A 136 14.83 17.23 -14.77
C LYS A 136 14.55 16.07 -15.74
N MET A 137 13.27 15.89 -16.04
CA MET A 137 12.75 14.93 -17.01
C MET A 137 11.55 15.53 -17.74
N LEU A 138 11.18 14.92 -18.86
CA LEU A 138 9.88 15.13 -19.48
C LEU A 138 8.90 14.06 -18.97
N THR A 139 7.61 14.40 -18.88
CA THR A 139 6.54 13.40 -18.78
C THR A 139 6.42 12.64 -20.11
N ASP A 140 5.68 11.51 -20.13
CA ASP A 140 5.34 10.80 -21.38
C ASP A 140 4.61 11.74 -22.38
N ASN A 141 3.99 12.82 -21.89
CA ASN A 141 3.21 13.80 -22.65
C ASN A 141 3.94 15.15 -22.87
N GLY A 142 5.21 15.28 -22.44
CA GLY A 142 6.11 16.36 -22.84
C GLY A 142 6.30 17.55 -21.87
N ASP A 143 5.58 17.66 -20.75
CA ASP A 143 5.86 18.72 -19.75
C ASP A 143 7.10 18.42 -18.91
N VAL A 144 7.70 19.47 -18.34
CA VAL A 144 8.92 19.40 -17.52
C VAL A 144 8.59 19.08 -16.07
N ALA A 145 9.17 18.01 -15.55
CA ALA A 145 9.04 17.52 -14.18
C ALA A 145 10.42 17.19 -13.56
N PHE A 146 10.47 16.93 -12.25
CA PHE A 146 11.68 16.50 -11.56
C PHE A 146 11.80 14.97 -11.48
N ARG A 147 13.03 14.46 -11.60
CA ARG A 147 13.38 13.04 -11.40
C ARG A 147 13.39 12.65 -9.93
N SER A 148 13.89 13.53 -9.07
CA SER A 148 13.89 13.40 -7.62
C SER A 148 13.38 14.68 -6.96
N THR A 149 12.71 14.54 -5.84
CA THR A 149 12.38 15.66 -4.95
C THR A 149 13.60 16.21 -4.20
N LYS A 150 14.76 15.55 -4.31
CA LYS A 150 16.02 15.73 -3.55
C LYS A 150 15.97 15.23 -2.09
N GLU A 151 14.86 14.64 -1.65
CA GLU A 151 14.70 14.02 -0.31
C GLU A 151 14.30 12.55 -0.47
N ALA A 152 15.13 11.60 -0.02
CA ALA A 152 14.88 10.18 -0.30
C ALA A 152 13.62 9.63 0.39
N LEU A 153 13.27 10.17 1.57
CA LEU A 153 12.01 9.85 2.27
C LEU A 153 10.77 10.26 1.46
N VAL A 154 10.83 11.38 0.75
CA VAL A 154 9.71 11.90 -0.06
C VAL A 154 9.62 11.14 -1.38
N ASP A 155 10.74 10.88 -2.05
CA ASP A 155 10.79 10.01 -3.23
C ASP A 155 10.25 8.60 -2.93
N LEU A 156 10.66 8.00 -1.80
CA LEU A 156 10.12 6.71 -1.37
C LEU A 156 8.62 6.81 -1.11
N PHE A 157 8.16 7.74 -0.26
CA PHE A 157 6.74 7.86 0.08
C PHE A 157 5.85 8.06 -1.16
N PHE A 158 6.30 8.86 -2.12
CA PHE A 158 5.58 9.16 -3.35
C PHE A 158 5.61 8.00 -4.37
N GLU A 159 6.72 7.27 -4.52
CA GLU A 159 6.83 6.16 -5.48
C GLU A 159 6.42 4.78 -4.94
N LEU A 160 6.19 4.63 -3.63
CA LEU A 160 5.90 3.35 -2.97
C LEU A 160 4.46 2.84 -3.25
N GLU A 161 4.21 2.46 -4.50
CA GLU A 161 2.96 1.91 -5.04
C GLU A 161 3.16 0.56 -5.75
N GLU A 162 2.08 -0.15 -6.10
CA GLU A 162 2.18 -1.51 -6.64
C GLU A 162 2.96 -1.57 -7.98
N ALA A 163 2.84 -0.53 -8.80
CA ALA A 163 3.51 -0.39 -10.09
C ALA A 163 5.04 -0.17 -10.00
N VAL A 164 5.61 0.10 -8.82
CA VAL A 164 7.04 0.41 -8.68
C VAL A 164 7.91 -0.78 -9.14
N SER A 165 8.85 -0.53 -10.05
CA SER A 165 9.76 -1.56 -10.54
C SER A 165 10.65 -2.11 -9.42
N ALA A 166 11.11 -3.37 -9.53
CA ALA A 166 11.97 -3.96 -8.50
C ALA A 166 13.35 -3.28 -8.36
N PRO A 167 14.01 -2.81 -9.44
CA PRO A 167 15.22 -1.99 -9.31
C PRO A 167 14.95 -0.66 -8.60
N ARG A 168 13.91 0.08 -8.99
CA ARG A 168 13.59 1.40 -8.39
C ARG A 168 13.21 1.28 -6.92
N LEU A 169 12.44 0.25 -6.53
CA LEU A 169 12.11 0.03 -5.12
C LEU A 169 13.36 -0.31 -4.27
N LEU A 170 14.31 -1.07 -4.81
CA LEU A 170 15.56 -1.39 -4.12
C LEU A 170 16.46 -0.16 -3.95
N GLU A 171 16.47 0.74 -4.95
CA GLU A 171 17.17 2.02 -4.90
C GLU A 171 16.54 2.96 -3.84
N LEU A 172 15.23 3.19 -3.92
CA LEU A 172 14.48 4.05 -3.00
C LEU A 172 14.62 3.62 -1.54
N LEU A 173 14.48 2.32 -1.25
CA LEU A 173 14.63 1.80 0.11
C LEU A 173 16.05 1.98 0.65
N LYS A 174 17.09 1.80 -0.19
CA LYS A 174 18.49 2.01 0.21
C LYS A 174 18.83 3.47 0.48
N LEU A 175 18.30 4.39 -0.33
CA LEU A 175 18.52 5.83 -0.13
C LEU A 175 17.78 6.32 1.12
N ALA A 176 16.48 6.03 1.22
CA ALA A 176 15.65 6.45 2.35
C ALA A 176 16.16 5.90 3.70
N TRP A 177 16.59 4.63 3.76
CA TRP A 177 17.12 4.04 4.99
C TRP A 177 18.47 4.63 5.42
N LYS A 178 19.27 5.11 4.45
CA LYS A 178 20.54 5.77 4.73
C LYS A 178 20.32 7.18 5.32
N ASP A 179 19.28 7.88 4.89
CA ASP A 179 18.90 9.19 5.44
C ASP A 179 18.23 9.03 6.82
N ASP A 180 17.19 8.20 6.93
CA ASP A 180 16.53 7.85 8.20
C ASP A 180 15.88 6.45 8.12
N ALA A 181 16.52 5.49 8.78
CA ALA A 181 16.06 4.11 8.92
C ALA A 181 14.71 3.99 9.66
N LEU A 182 14.47 4.82 10.68
CA LEU A 182 13.24 4.78 11.47
C LEU A 182 12.07 5.38 10.69
N ALA A 183 12.26 6.55 10.06
CA ALA A 183 11.25 7.10 9.17
C ALA A 183 10.95 6.16 8.00
N THR A 184 11.97 5.49 7.43
CA THR A 184 11.78 4.48 6.39
C THR A 184 10.97 3.28 6.88
N LEU A 185 11.25 2.77 8.09
CA LEU A 185 10.45 1.73 8.73
C LEU A 185 8.99 2.18 8.96
N LYS A 186 8.79 3.41 9.46
CA LYS A 186 7.44 4.00 9.63
C LYS A 186 6.73 4.17 8.28
N ILE A 187 7.42 4.54 7.19
CA ILE A 187 6.87 4.59 5.81
C ILE A 187 6.45 3.20 5.33
N ILE A 188 7.26 2.16 5.55
CA ILE A 188 6.91 0.77 5.22
C ILE A 188 5.64 0.31 5.96
N PHE A 189 5.50 0.67 7.24
CA PHE A 189 4.29 0.38 8.02
C PHE A 189 3.09 1.26 7.64
N ASN A 190 3.30 2.51 7.19
CA ASN A 190 2.25 3.34 6.57
C ASN A 190 1.75 2.70 5.27
N ALA A 191 2.65 2.23 4.41
CA ALA A 191 2.30 1.53 3.18
C ALA A 191 1.39 0.33 3.46
N ARG A 192 1.62 -0.42 4.55
CA ARG A 192 0.69 -1.48 4.98
C ARG A 192 -0.60 -0.97 5.62
N SER A 193 -0.57 0.14 6.35
CA SER A 193 -1.64 0.58 7.26
C SER A 193 -3.00 0.69 6.58
N ILE A 194 -3.97 -0.10 7.07
CA ILE A 194 -5.37 -0.11 6.58
C ILE A 194 -6.13 1.15 7.01
N HIS A 195 -5.72 1.79 8.11
CA HIS A 195 -6.51 2.77 8.83
C HIS A 195 -5.93 4.19 8.86
N LEU A 196 -4.64 4.33 8.56
CA LEU A 196 -3.88 5.60 8.55
C LEU A 196 -3.05 5.82 7.27
N GLY A 197 -2.99 4.84 6.36
CA GLY A 197 -2.06 4.86 5.23
C GLY A 197 -2.57 4.13 3.99
N LYS A 198 -1.65 3.64 3.16
CA LYS A 198 -1.93 3.19 1.79
C LYS A 198 -2.64 1.85 1.65
N SER A 199 -2.73 1.04 2.71
CA SER A 199 -3.28 -0.33 2.70
C SER A 199 -2.67 -1.29 1.64
N SER A 200 -1.50 -0.95 1.08
CA SER A 200 -0.85 -1.63 -0.04
C SER A 200 -0.08 -2.88 0.42
N ARG A 201 -0.84 -3.95 0.64
CA ARG A 201 -0.35 -5.21 1.21
C ARG A 201 0.76 -5.90 0.40
N LEU A 202 0.75 -5.79 -0.94
CA LEU A 202 1.74 -6.45 -1.80
C LEU A 202 3.06 -5.69 -1.85
N VAL A 203 3.01 -4.35 -1.86
CA VAL A 203 4.19 -3.49 -1.70
C VAL A 203 4.83 -3.71 -0.34
N PHE A 204 4.03 -3.79 0.72
CA PHE A 204 4.53 -4.14 2.05
C PHE A 204 5.27 -5.49 2.07
N TYR A 205 4.81 -6.52 1.38
CA TYR A 205 5.55 -7.80 1.33
C TYR A 205 6.86 -7.72 0.55
N ARG A 206 6.97 -6.86 -0.47
CA ARG A 206 8.26 -6.59 -1.15
C ARG A 206 9.23 -5.83 -0.24
N CYS A 207 8.73 -4.90 0.58
CA CYS A 207 9.51 -4.19 1.59
C CYS A 207 9.90 -5.11 2.78
N ALA A 208 9.01 -5.99 3.23
CA ALA A 208 9.33 -7.02 4.20
C ALA A 208 10.35 -8.04 3.65
N GLY A 209 10.36 -8.26 2.33
CA GLY A 209 11.44 -8.94 1.62
C GLY A 209 12.77 -8.22 1.76
N TRP A 210 12.80 -6.92 1.44
CA TRP A 210 14.00 -6.09 1.63
C TRP A 210 14.53 -6.12 3.07
N LEU A 211 13.64 -5.98 4.06
CA LEU A 211 14.02 -6.07 5.46
C LEU A 211 14.51 -7.48 5.82
N ALA A 212 13.90 -8.56 5.32
CA ALA A 212 14.40 -9.93 5.53
C ALA A 212 15.80 -10.16 4.92
N GLU A 213 16.12 -9.47 3.83
CA GLU A 213 17.42 -9.55 3.13
C GLU A 213 18.51 -8.66 3.75
N ASN A 214 18.16 -7.51 4.34
CA ASN A 214 19.13 -6.47 4.76
C ASN A 214 19.08 -6.15 6.27
N HIS A 215 17.87 -6.08 6.85
CA HIS A 215 17.60 -5.71 8.25
C HIS A 215 16.69 -6.74 8.97
N PRO A 216 17.12 -8.02 9.05
CA PRO A 216 16.28 -9.13 9.50
C PRO A 216 15.87 -9.04 10.98
N LEU A 217 16.71 -8.46 11.85
CA LEU A 217 16.36 -8.27 13.27
C LEU A 217 15.23 -7.25 13.39
N THR A 218 15.34 -6.15 12.64
CA THR A 218 14.35 -5.09 12.54
C THR A 218 13.02 -5.62 11.98
N LEU A 219 13.04 -6.50 10.97
CA LEU A 219 11.80 -7.16 10.52
C LEU A 219 11.15 -7.97 11.65
N VAL A 220 11.92 -8.84 12.30
CA VAL A 220 11.47 -9.77 13.33
C VAL A 220 10.88 -9.04 14.53
N ALA A 221 11.57 -8.02 15.05
CA ALA A 221 11.16 -7.26 16.22
C ALA A 221 9.82 -6.51 16.03
N ASN A 222 9.50 -6.10 14.80
CA ASN A 222 8.31 -5.30 14.50
C ASN A 222 7.09 -6.12 14.03
N LEU A 223 7.20 -7.45 13.91
CA LEU A 223 6.10 -8.30 13.44
C LEU A 223 4.81 -8.15 14.26
N GLY A 224 4.90 -8.02 15.59
CA GLY A 224 3.74 -7.94 16.48
C GLY A 224 2.78 -6.80 16.14
N TRP A 225 3.32 -5.65 15.73
CA TRP A 225 2.59 -4.41 15.44
C TRP A 225 1.70 -4.49 14.19
N LEU A 226 1.86 -5.53 13.35
CA LEU A 226 0.91 -5.87 12.30
C LEU A 226 -0.43 -6.39 12.84
N SER A 227 -0.49 -6.77 14.11
CA SER A 227 -1.64 -7.48 14.72
C SER A 227 -2.18 -6.87 16.02
N ARG A 228 -1.38 -6.07 16.75
CA ARG A 228 -1.78 -5.40 18.00
C ARG A 228 -2.65 -4.16 17.75
N PRO A 229 -3.61 -3.83 18.65
CA PRO A 229 -4.62 -2.78 18.45
C PRO A 229 -4.10 -1.35 18.74
N VAL A 230 -3.00 -0.95 18.11
CA VAL A 230 -2.29 0.31 18.41
C VAL A 230 -2.92 1.59 17.80
N ILE A 231 -3.92 1.46 16.93
CA ILE A 231 -4.59 2.59 16.26
C ILE A 231 -5.97 2.83 16.92
N GLN A 232 -6.20 4.05 17.43
CA GLN A 232 -7.48 4.47 18.00
C GLN A 232 -8.58 4.63 16.93
N LYS A 233 -9.85 4.46 17.33
CA LYS A 233 -11.03 4.88 16.56
C LYS A 233 -11.59 6.14 17.25
N LYS A 234 -11.74 7.26 16.52
CA LYS A 234 -12.37 8.48 17.04
C LYS A 234 -13.86 8.31 17.41
N VAL A 235 -14.51 7.23 16.98
CA VAL A 235 -15.86 6.88 17.45
C VAL A 235 -15.79 6.37 18.88
N GLU A 236 -15.90 7.31 19.83
CA GLU A 236 -16.39 7.01 21.16
C GLU A 236 -17.72 6.27 21.03
N LYS A 237 -17.75 5.06 21.59
CA LYS A 237 -19.03 4.47 21.91
C LYS A 237 -19.47 4.99 23.26
N LYS A 238 -20.65 5.59 23.31
CA LYS A 238 -21.48 5.64 24.51
C LYS A 238 -22.03 4.23 24.84
N ASP A 239 -21.13 3.30 25.14
CA ASP A 239 -21.48 2.05 25.83
C ASP A 239 -21.55 2.40 27.35
N GLU A 240 -22.58 3.14 27.77
CA GLU A 240 -22.76 3.65 29.16
C GLU A 240 -22.79 2.52 30.23
N ASP A 241 -22.91 1.26 29.80
CA ASP A 241 -22.76 0.02 30.60
C ASP A 241 -21.30 -0.42 30.90
N LEU A 242 -20.28 0.34 30.46
CA LEU A 242 -18.85 -0.06 30.47
C LEU A 242 -17.88 0.85 31.23
N ASP A 243 -18.35 1.91 31.88
CA ASP A 243 -17.50 2.77 32.72
C ASP A 243 -17.19 2.12 34.09
N ASP A 244 -18.09 1.25 34.58
CA ASP A 244 -17.92 0.39 35.77
C ASP A 244 -16.88 -0.76 35.60
N MET A 245 -15.89 -0.59 34.71
CA MET A 245 -14.68 -1.41 34.71
C MET A 245 -13.44 -0.54 34.76
N VAL A 246 -13.08 -0.16 35.99
CA VAL A 246 -11.69 0.13 36.38
C VAL A 246 -10.87 -1.15 36.18
N LEU A 247 -10.45 -1.38 34.95
CA LEU A 247 -9.18 -2.05 34.69
C LEU A 247 -8.13 -1.12 35.31
N ILE A 248 -7.59 -1.55 36.45
CA ILE A 248 -6.55 -0.80 37.17
C ILE A 248 -5.45 -0.49 36.16
N GLU A 249 -5.17 0.79 35.96
CA GLU A 249 -3.93 1.23 35.32
C GLU A 249 -2.80 0.96 36.31
N LEU A 250 -2.45 -0.33 36.40
CA LEU A 250 -1.16 -0.75 36.90
C LEU A 250 -0.14 -0.01 36.06
N GLU A 251 0.78 0.70 36.72
CA GLU A 251 1.86 1.45 36.09
C GLU A 251 2.57 0.50 35.11
N LYS A 252 2.30 0.68 33.81
CA LYS A 252 2.80 -0.22 32.79
C LYS A 252 4.28 0.05 32.66
N ASP A 253 5.08 -0.91 33.12
CA ASP A 253 6.53 -0.93 32.93
C ASP A 253 6.88 -0.55 31.49
N ASP A 254 7.91 0.28 31.30
CA ASP A 254 8.36 0.73 29.99
C ASP A 254 8.84 -0.44 29.09
N SER A 255 9.05 -1.62 29.67
CA SER A 255 9.28 -2.88 28.95
C SER A 255 8.01 -3.48 28.31
N ASP A 256 6.80 -3.19 28.80
CA ASP A 256 5.57 -3.86 28.36
C ASP A 256 5.05 -3.29 27.03
N ALA A 257 5.09 -4.13 26.00
CA ALA A 257 4.51 -3.85 24.69
C ALA A 257 3.00 -3.50 24.72
N ALA A 258 2.26 -3.87 25.77
CA ALA A 258 0.86 -3.47 25.96
C ALA A 258 0.67 -2.01 26.41
N ARG A 259 1.75 -1.23 26.64
CA ARG A 259 1.64 0.23 26.82
C ARG A 259 1.11 0.95 25.57
N PHE A 260 1.37 0.39 24.38
CA PHE A 260 0.89 0.91 23.09
C PHE A 260 -0.50 0.40 22.66
N ASP A 261 -1.10 -0.56 23.37
CA ASP A 261 -2.41 -1.13 22.98
C ASP A 261 -3.57 -0.19 23.35
N VAL A 262 -4.37 0.20 22.35
CA VAL A 262 -5.52 1.11 22.56
C VAL A 262 -6.81 0.33 22.82
N ARG A 263 -7.57 0.73 23.85
CA ARG A 263 -8.90 0.17 24.17
C ARG A 263 -9.81 0.30 22.94
N ASN A 264 -10.37 -0.82 22.48
CA ASN A 264 -11.18 -0.92 21.24
C ASN A 264 -10.45 -0.55 19.92
N GLY A 265 -9.11 -0.48 19.90
CA GLY A 265 -8.30 -0.10 18.73
C GLY A 265 -8.30 -1.09 17.55
N VAL A 266 -7.42 -0.83 16.57
CA VAL A 266 -7.16 -1.66 15.39
C VAL A 266 -5.66 -1.69 15.05
N ALA A 267 -5.24 -2.67 14.27
CA ALA A 267 -3.84 -2.87 13.86
C ALA A 267 -3.55 -2.27 12.47
N HIS A 268 -2.26 -2.10 12.15
CA HIS A 268 -1.84 -1.69 10.80
C HIS A 268 -2.18 -2.74 9.74
N GLY A 269 -2.14 -4.02 10.12
CA GLY A 269 -2.41 -5.15 9.24
C GLY A 269 -3.41 -6.15 9.84
N TYR A 270 -3.16 -7.42 9.57
CA TYR A 270 -3.90 -8.55 10.13
C TYR A 270 -2.94 -9.67 10.51
N TRP A 271 -3.35 -10.53 11.45
CA TRP A 271 -2.71 -11.83 11.73
C TRP A 271 -2.40 -12.69 10.49
N LYS A 272 -3.14 -12.52 9.37
CA LYS A 272 -2.83 -13.21 8.10
C LYS A 272 -1.52 -12.73 7.44
N ASP A 273 -1.09 -11.49 7.69
CA ASP A 273 0.17 -10.97 7.12
C ASP A 273 1.37 -11.76 7.63
N LEU A 274 1.42 -12.08 8.93
CA LEU A 274 2.43 -12.96 9.54
C LEU A 274 2.55 -14.30 8.81
N LEU A 275 1.40 -14.96 8.60
CA LEU A 275 1.34 -16.25 7.91
C LEU A 275 1.70 -16.14 6.41
N ASN A 276 1.40 -15.01 5.77
CA ASN A 276 1.78 -14.74 4.39
C ASN A 276 3.28 -14.49 4.26
N ILE A 277 3.92 -13.78 5.18
CA ILE A 277 5.38 -13.57 5.25
C ILE A 277 6.09 -14.94 5.35
N LEU A 278 5.66 -15.82 6.26
CA LEU A 278 6.21 -17.17 6.34
C LEU A 278 6.02 -17.97 5.04
N ALA A 279 4.83 -17.90 4.43
CA ALA A 279 4.55 -18.61 3.18
C ALA A 279 5.43 -18.10 2.02
N LEU A 280 5.66 -16.79 1.92
CA LEU A 280 6.59 -16.23 0.94
C LEU A 280 8.04 -16.66 1.22
N SER A 281 8.43 -16.68 2.50
CA SER A 281 9.79 -17.04 2.94
C SER A 281 10.16 -18.50 2.59
N VAL A 282 9.32 -19.49 2.90
CA VAL A 282 9.60 -20.90 2.55
C VAL A 282 9.71 -21.12 1.04
N ASN A 283 8.98 -20.35 0.24
CA ASN A 283 8.90 -20.52 -1.21
C ASN A 283 9.87 -19.58 -1.96
N GLU A 284 10.79 -18.92 -1.26
CA GLU A 284 11.81 -18.01 -1.82
C GLU A 284 11.22 -16.82 -2.60
N LYS A 285 10.06 -16.32 -2.14
CA LYS A 285 9.33 -15.17 -2.69
C LYS A 285 9.15 -14.00 -1.70
N LEU A 286 9.92 -13.99 -0.61
CA LEU A 286 10.00 -12.87 0.33
C LEU A 286 11.20 -11.99 -0.04
N SER A 287 11.11 -11.24 -1.14
CA SER A 287 12.16 -10.35 -1.66
C SER A 287 11.56 -9.15 -2.39
N VAL A 288 12.36 -8.11 -2.66
CA VAL A 288 11.94 -6.94 -3.47
C VAL A 288 11.55 -7.32 -4.90
N ARG A 289 12.21 -8.36 -5.43
CA ARG A 289 12.17 -8.80 -6.83
C ARG A 289 11.08 -9.83 -7.13
N ALA A 290 10.66 -10.62 -6.14
CA ALA A 290 9.59 -11.61 -6.32
C ALA A 290 8.21 -10.95 -6.44
N ASN A 291 7.29 -11.57 -7.19
CA ASN A 291 5.89 -11.19 -7.19
C ASN A 291 5.12 -12.04 -6.15
N PRO A 292 4.61 -11.45 -5.04
CA PRO A 292 3.94 -12.25 -4.01
C PRO A 292 2.67 -12.97 -4.49
N ARG A 293 2.10 -12.58 -5.65
CA ARG A 293 0.92 -13.26 -6.25
C ARG A 293 1.23 -14.68 -6.74
N GLU A 294 2.49 -15.00 -7.04
CA GLU A 294 2.93 -16.35 -7.44
C GLU A 294 2.59 -17.41 -6.38
N ILE A 295 2.53 -17.01 -5.11
CA ILE A 295 2.20 -17.87 -3.96
C ILE A 295 0.85 -17.47 -3.34
N LEU A 296 0.57 -16.16 -3.23
CA LEU A 296 -0.58 -15.63 -2.50
C LEU A 296 -1.76 -15.29 -3.41
N ASN A 297 -2.89 -15.96 -3.16
CA ASN A 297 -4.15 -15.78 -3.89
C ASN A 297 -4.08 -16.19 -5.38
N ILE A 298 -3.24 -17.18 -5.71
CA ILE A 298 -3.17 -17.82 -7.04
C ILE A 298 -4.58 -18.09 -7.57
N GLU A 299 -4.94 -17.41 -8.65
CA GLU A 299 -6.25 -17.59 -9.28
C GLU A 299 -6.34 -18.95 -9.97
N ARG A 300 -7.56 -19.43 -10.19
CA ARG A 300 -7.74 -20.69 -10.93
C ARG A 300 -7.65 -20.38 -12.41
N GLU A 301 -6.71 -21.04 -13.08
CA GLU A 301 -6.59 -21.06 -14.55
C GLU A 301 -7.97 -21.04 -15.23
N VAL A 302 -8.23 -19.91 -15.88
CA VAL A 302 -9.35 -19.69 -16.79
C VAL A 302 -8.80 -19.61 -18.20
N ASP A 303 -9.51 -20.25 -19.10
CA ASP A 303 -9.30 -20.23 -20.54
C ASP A 303 -9.43 -18.77 -21.06
N PRO A 304 -8.39 -18.19 -21.70
CA PRO A 304 -8.39 -16.77 -22.05
C PRO A 304 -9.48 -16.34 -23.03
N GLU A 305 -9.88 -17.21 -23.94
CA GLU A 305 -10.88 -16.90 -24.98
C GLU A 305 -12.31 -17.02 -24.45
N THR A 306 -12.59 -18.01 -23.60
CA THR A 306 -13.95 -18.32 -23.14
C THR A 306 -14.26 -17.89 -21.71
N GLY A 307 -13.24 -17.48 -20.94
CA GLY A 307 -13.35 -17.17 -19.50
C GLY A 307 -13.72 -18.38 -18.62
N ARG A 308 -13.68 -19.61 -19.17
CA ARG A 308 -14.13 -20.82 -18.48
C ARG A 308 -12.97 -21.46 -17.72
N LYS A 309 -13.24 -21.99 -16.53
CA LYS A 309 -12.24 -22.70 -15.71
C LYS A 309 -11.68 -23.89 -16.49
N VAL A 310 -10.36 -23.93 -16.66
CA VAL A 310 -9.67 -25.00 -17.40
C VAL A 310 -9.94 -26.35 -16.74
N LYS A 311 -10.66 -27.23 -17.43
CA LYS A 311 -10.89 -28.60 -16.98
C LYS A 311 -9.65 -29.44 -17.27
N LYS A 312 -8.72 -29.51 -16.32
CA LYS A 312 -7.57 -30.44 -16.41
C LYS A 312 -8.07 -31.89 -16.43
N THR A 313 -7.93 -32.55 -17.58
CA THR A 313 -8.35 -33.94 -17.85
C THR A 313 -7.39 -34.95 -17.21
N ILE A 314 -7.25 -34.88 -15.89
CA ILE A 314 -6.38 -35.76 -15.10
C ILE A 314 -7.27 -36.83 -14.42
N SER A 315 -6.82 -38.10 -14.42
CA SER A 315 -7.53 -39.17 -13.73
C SER A 315 -7.64 -38.90 -12.22
N GLN A 316 -8.65 -39.47 -11.56
CA GLN A 316 -8.88 -39.21 -10.14
C GLN A 316 -7.65 -39.59 -9.29
N ASP A 317 -6.95 -40.65 -9.68
CA ASP A 317 -5.80 -41.21 -8.96
C ASP A 317 -4.49 -40.50 -9.25
N ALA A 318 -4.16 -40.19 -10.50
CA ALA A 318 -3.02 -39.31 -10.81
C ALA A 318 -3.17 -37.93 -10.12
N ALA A 319 -4.42 -37.43 -10.02
CA ALA A 319 -4.69 -36.23 -9.25
C ALA A 319 -4.57 -36.43 -7.72
N LYS A 320 -4.75 -37.63 -7.16
CA LYS A 320 -4.43 -37.93 -5.73
C LYS A 320 -2.92 -37.95 -5.52
N GLU A 321 -2.18 -38.58 -6.43
CA GLU A 321 -0.73 -38.74 -6.42
C GLU A 321 0.00 -37.40 -6.49
N MET A 322 -0.32 -36.56 -7.48
CA MET A 322 0.16 -35.18 -7.57
C MET A 322 -0.15 -34.33 -6.32
N ARG A 323 -1.28 -34.61 -5.62
CA ARG A 323 -1.64 -33.96 -4.32
C ARG A 323 -0.99 -34.60 -3.09
N ARG A 324 -0.22 -35.67 -3.27
CA ARG A 324 0.68 -36.26 -2.28
C ARG A 324 2.10 -35.75 -2.56
N GLU A 325 2.62 -35.91 -3.76
CA GLU A 325 3.95 -35.41 -4.17
C GLU A 325 4.13 -33.92 -3.83
N LEU A 326 3.22 -33.05 -4.29
CA LEU A 326 3.24 -31.61 -3.98
C LEU A 326 3.10 -31.29 -2.47
N ARG A 327 2.62 -32.23 -1.65
CA ARG A 327 2.51 -32.05 -0.19
C ARG A 327 3.79 -32.48 0.51
N ASP A 328 4.39 -33.56 0.04
CA ASP A 328 5.60 -34.14 0.61
C ASP A 328 6.80 -33.25 0.21
N MET A 329 6.90 -32.80 -1.06
CA MET A 329 7.84 -31.74 -1.50
C MET A 329 7.76 -30.45 -0.66
N ARG A 330 6.54 -30.00 -0.32
CA ARG A 330 6.35 -28.80 0.52
C ARG A 330 6.65 -29.06 1.99
N HIS A 331 6.57 -30.30 2.45
CA HIS A 331 7.00 -30.68 3.77
C HIS A 331 8.53 -30.59 3.87
N ASP A 332 9.22 -31.15 2.88
CA ASP A 332 10.68 -31.14 2.81
C ASP A 332 11.22 -29.72 2.63
N ALA A 333 10.60 -28.88 1.77
CA ALA A 333 10.96 -27.46 1.63
C ALA A 333 10.74 -26.64 2.93
N ALA A 334 9.69 -26.93 3.69
CA ALA A 334 9.47 -26.29 4.99
C ALA A 334 10.47 -26.78 6.06
N LEU A 335 10.85 -28.07 6.03
CA LEU A 335 11.89 -28.63 6.91
C LEU A 335 13.28 -28.09 6.57
N ASP A 336 13.60 -27.90 5.28
CA ASP A 336 14.82 -27.23 4.81
C ASP A 336 14.86 -25.79 5.32
N ALA A 337 13.85 -24.98 4.98
CA ALA A 337 13.81 -23.58 5.36
C ALA A 337 13.88 -23.38 6.88
N PHE A 338 13.24 -24.25 7.67
CA PHE A 338 13.30 -24.18 9.13
C PHE A 338 14.65 -24.61 9.72
N LYS A 339 15.47 -25.42 9.03
CA LYS A 339 16.79 -25.84 9.53
C LYS A 339 17.93 -24.97 9.01
N ASN A 340 17.87 -24.61 7.74
CA ASN A 340 19.02 -24.17 6.95
C ASN A 340 18.97 -22.68 6.57
N LYS A 341 17.86 -21.97 6.87
CA LYS A 341 17.68 -20.54 6.54
C LYS A 341 17.40 -19.75 7.83
N PRO A 342 18.44 -19.18 8.49
CA PRO A 342 18.29 -18.62 9.85
C PRO A 342 17.25 -17.50 9.99
N VAL A 343 17.12 -16.63 8.97
CA VAL A 343 16.06 -15.60 8.93
C VAL A 343 14.67 -16.25 8.87
N HIS A 344 14.49 -17.33 8.11
CA HIS A 344 13.21 -18.08 8.11
C HIS A 344 12.93 -18.71 9.47
N HIS A 345 13.95 -19.34 10.08
CA HIS A 345 13.84 -19.91 11.43
C HIS A 345 13.36 -18.86 12.45
N ALA A 346 13.99 -17.69 12.46
CA ALA A 346 13.64 -16.60 13.37
C ALA A 346 12.21 -16.08 13.14
N LEU A 347 11.83 -15.84 11.88
CA LEU A 347 10.46 -15.46 11.51
C LEU A 347 9.44 -16.52 11.95
N HIS A 348 9.71 -17.81 11.71
CA HIS A 348 8.81 -18.91 12.06
C HIS A 348 8.60 -19.02 13.57
N LEU A 349 9.66 -18.91 14.38
CA LEU A 349 9.55 -18.91 15.83
C LEU A 349 8.76 -17.70 16.35
N ALA A 350 9.08 -16.49 15.90
CA ALA A 350 8.39 -15.27 16.32
C ALA A 350 6.89 -15.31 15.99
N VAL A 351 6.53 -15.73 14.78
CA VAL A 351 5.13 -15.90 14.38
C VAL A 351 4.43 -17.04 15.15
N ALA A 352 5.11 -18.16 15.44
CA ALA A 352 4.55 -19.24 16.25
C ALA A 352 4.18 -18.75 17.66
N ARG A 353 5.08 -18.00 18.29
CA ARG A 353 4.90 -17.40 19.61
C ARG A 353 3.75 -16.40 19.65
N LEU A 354 3.75 -15.39 18.77
CA LEU A 354 2.67 -14.39 18.67
C LEU A 354 1.28 -15.05 18.57
N PHE A 355 1.15 -16.09 17.73
CA PHE A 355 -0.12 -16.82 17.62
C PHE A 355 -0.44 -17.62 18.88
N ALA A 356 0.52 -18.32 19.48
CA ALA A 356 0.30 -19.14 20.67
C ALA A 356 -0.05 -18.31 21.91
N GLU A 357 0.62 -17.17 22.13
CA GLU A 357 0.40 -16.27 23.26
C GLU A 357 -1.02 -15.68 23.24
N GLN A 358 -1.43 -15.09 22.11
CA GLN A 358 -2.78 -14.54 21.97
C GLN A 358 -3.86 -15.65 22.01
N LEU A 359 -3.62 -16.81 21.41
CA LEU A 359 -4.56 -17.93 21.50
C LEU A 359 -4.67 -18.48 22.93
N LYS A 360 -3.57 -18.52 23.70
CA LYS A 360 -3.57 -18.94 25.11
C LYS A 360 -4.44 -18.00 25.96
N ALA A 361 -4.31 -16.69 25.75
CA ALA A 361 -5.16 -15.68 26.39
C ALA A 361 -6.64 -15.82 25.96
N ASP A 362 -6.91 -15.91 24.66
CA ASP A 362 -8.26 -16.08 24.11
C ASP A 362 -8.95 -17.37 24.65
N ILE A 363 -8.21 -18.48 24.73
CA ILE A 363 -8.69 -19.77 25.28
C ILE A 363 -9.02 -19.64 26.77
N ALA A 364 -8.18 -18.97 27.56
CA ALA A 364 -8.43 -18.76 28.99
C ALA A 364 -9.72 -17.95 29.21
N VAL A 365 -9.90 -16.85 28.47
CA VAL A 365 -11.11 -16.02 28.53
C VAL A 365 -12.35 -16.78 28.04
N LEU A 366 -12.23 -17.63 27.02
CA LEU A 366 -13.34 -18.47 26.55
C LEU A 366 -13.78 -19.50 27.60
N ARG A 367 -12.84 -20.05 28.38
CA ARG A 367 -13.07 -21.11 29.38
C ARG A 367 -13.57 -20.60 30.72
N GLY A 368 -13.17 -19.42 31.18
CA GLY A 368 -13.71 -18.80 32.41
C GLY A 368 -15.17 -18.38 32.27
N ASP A 369 -15.84 -17.99 33.36
CA ASP A 369 -17.30 -17.74 33.35
C ASP A 369 -17.72 -16.31 32.97
N GLY A 370 -16.78 -15.36 32.91
CA GLY A 370 -17.05 -13.93 32.73
C GLY A 370 -17.69 -13.58 31.38
N ALA A 371 -19.01 -13.44 31.34
CA ALA A 371 -19.76 -13.08 30.12
C ALA A 371 -19.42 -11.69 29.55
N LYS A 372 -19.02 -10.71 30.39
CA LYS A 372 -18.44 -9.43 29.92
C LYS A 372 -17.05 -9.69 29.29
N ALA A 373 -16.16 -10.42 29.97
CA ALA A 373 -14.80 -10.73 29.49
C ALA A 373 -14.78 -11.48 28.14
N LYS A 374 -15.74 -12.38 27.88
CA LYS A 374 -15.85 -13.05 26.57
C LYS A 374 -16.09 -12.09 25.39
N ARG A 375 -16.41 -10.82 25.62
CA ARG A 375 -16.46 -9.78 24.57
C ARG A 375 -15.08 -9.27 24.14
N THR A 376 -14.01 -9.51 24.91
CA THR A 376 -12.64 -9.04 24.62
C THR A 376 -11.77 -10.08 23.89
N ILE A 377 -12.30 -11.27 23.61
CA ILE A 377 -11.61 -12.33 22.85
C ILE A 377 -11.20 -11.80 21.46
N SER A 378 -9.93 -11.99 21.11
CA SER A 378 -9.32 -11.36 19.94
C SER A 378 -9.78 -11.98 18.60
N LEU A 379 -9.44 -11.30 17.51
CA LEU A 379 -9.60 -11.84 16.15
C LEU A 379 -8.47 -12.79 15.71
N CYS A 380 -7.52 -13.15 16.58
CA CYS A 380 -6.44 -14.08 16.25
C CYS A 380 -6.98 -15.43 15.77
N ALA A 381 -7.91 -16.02 16.52
CA ALA A 381 -8.54 -17.29 16.16
C ALA A 381 -9.31 -17.27 14.83
N LYS A 382 -9.75 -16.11 14.32
CA LYS A 382 -10.29 -16.01 12.95
C LYS A 382 -9.22 -16.39 11.94
N TRP A 383 -8.04 -15.79 12.04
CA TRP A 383 -6.95 -15.93 11.09
C TRP A 383 -6.03 -17.13 11.34
N ALA A 384 -6.05 -17.71 12.55
CA ALA A 384 -5.20 -18.82 12.97
C ALA A 384 -5.08 -19.95 11.92
N PRO A 385 -3.87 -20.43 11.61
CA PRO A 385 -3.64 -21.33 10.49
C PRO A 385 -4.37 -22.66 10.71
N SER A 386 -5.01 -23.19 9.66
CA SER A 386 -5.85 -24.38 9.76
C SER A 386 -5.15 -25.61 9.20
N THR A 387 -5.19 -26.73 9.94
CA THR A 387 -4.53 -27.99 9.60
C THR A 387 -4.83 -28.45 8.16
N ALA A 388 -3.79 -28.78 7.40
CA ALA A 388 -3.80 -29.16 5.99
C ALA A 388 -4.44 -28.14 5.03
N ARG A 389 -4.54 -26.86 5.42
CA ARG A 389 -4.93 -25.72 4.55
C ARG A 389 -3.71 -24.89 4.16
N PHE A 390 -3.93 -23.83 3.38
CA PHE A 390 -2.90 -23.09 2.64
C PHE A 390 -1.60 -22.83 3.43
N HIS A 391 -1.65 -22.08 4.53
CA HIS A 391 -0.45 -21.70 5.29
C HIS A 391 0.25 -22.91 5.92
N ASP A 392 -0.48 -23.79 6.61
CA ASP A 392 0.06 -25.01 7.21
C ASP A 392 0.71 -25.93 6.16
N LYS A 393 0.17 -25.99 4.94
CA LYS A 393 0.75 -26.72 3.80
C LYS A 393 2.04 -26.13 3.22
N HIS A 394 2.37 -24.88 3.51
CA HIS A 394 3.62 -24.24 3.08
C HIS A 394 4.61 -24.03 4.21
N THR A 395 4.19 -24.10 5.48
CA THR A 395 5.00 -23.65 6.63
C THR A 395 4.98 -24.60 7.82
N PHE A 396 4.00 -25.52 7.92
CA PHE A 396 3.80 -26.41 9.07
C PHE A 396 3.67 -25.72 10.44
N ILE A 397 3.52 -24.39 10.46
CA ILE A 397 3.45 -23.50 11.64
C ILE A 397 2.45 -23.94 12.72
N VAL A 398 1.40 -24.68 12.34
CA VAL A 398 0.42 -25.25 13.29
C VAL A 398 1.07 -26.29 14.22
N SER A 399 2.15 -26.96 13.81
CA SER A 399 2.92 -27.84 14.69
C SER A 399 3.55 -27.05 15.84
N SER A 400 4.25 -25.95 15.54
CA SER A 400 4.90 -25.10 16.55
C SER A 400 3.90 -24.36 17.45
N ILE A 401 2.82 -23.81 16.87
CA ILE A 401 1.75 -23.17 17.68
C ILE A 401 1.07 -24.19 18.61
N ALA A 402 0.81 -25.40 18.12
CA ALA A 402 0.21 -26.46 18.95
C ALA A 402 1.18 -26.97 20.02
N GLU A 403 2.48 -27.01 19.75
CA GLU A 403 3.51 -27.42 20.72
C GLU A 403 3.61 -26.45 21.91
N ILE A 404 3.55 -25.13 21.66
CA ILE A 404 3.53 -24.12 22.74
C ILE A 404 2.24 -24.23 23.59
N LEU A 405 1.09 -24.52 22.95
CA LEU A 405 -0.21 -24.59 23.62
C LEU A 405 -0.46 -25.91 24.38
N TYR A 406 0.09 -27.02 23.87
CA TYR A 406 -0.08 -28.37 24.42
C TYR A 406 1.27 -29.09 24.42
N PRO A 407 2.16 -28.80 25.40
CA PRO A 407 3.45 -29.49 25.53
C PRO A 407 3.26 -31.00 25.74
N GLU A 408 4.33 -31.79 25.58
CA GLU A 408 4.31 -33.26 25.74
C GLU A 408 3.67 -33.70 27.07
N SER A 409 3.88 -32.94 28.16
CA SER A 409 3.29 -33.13 29.49
C SER A 409 1.78 -32.86 29.61
N HIS A 410 1.14 -32.29 28.59
CA HIS A 410 -0.33 -32.13 28.53
C HIS A 410 -1.06 -33.45 28.24
N PHE A 411 -0.34 -34.47 27.73
CA PHE A 411 -0.90 -35.75 27.33
C PHE A 411 -0.45 -36.87 28.28
N ASN A 412 -1.29 -37.88 28.45
CA ASN A 412 -0.90 -39.10 29.15
C ASN A 412 0.23 -39.79 28.35
N PRO A 413 1.38 -40.14 28.94
CA PRO A 413 2.46 -40.85 28.24
C PRO A 413 2.00 -42.13 27.52
N ALA A 414 1.00 -42.84 28.05
CA ALA A 414 0.42 -44.03 27.40
C ALA A 414 -0.26 -43.72 26.05
N ASP A 415 -0.74 -42.49 25.85
CA ASP A 415 -1.38 -42.01 24.62
C ASP A 415 -0.33 -41.66 23.53
N LEU A 416 0.97 -41.69 23.86
CA LEU A 416 2.10 -41.29 23.00
C LEU A 416 3.05 -42.46 22.63
N VAL A 417 2.75 -43.69 23.02
CA VAL A 417 3.65 -44.85 22.84
C VAL A 417 3.61 -45.43 21.42
N ALA A 418 4.68 -45.25 20.64
CA ALA A 418 5.04 -46.10 19.51
C ALA A 418 6.54 -46.00 19.17
N GLY A 419 7.06 -47.03 18.51
CA GLY A 419 8.27 -47.02 17.67
C GLY A 419 9.47 -46.17 18.09
N ASP A 420 10.06 -45.51 17.08
CA ASP A 420 11.26 -44.67 17.21
C ASP A 420 10.92 -43.22 17.63
N GLU A 421 11.95 -42.42 17.94
CA GLU A 421 11.76 -41.02 18.36
C GLU A 421 11.05 -40.15 17.31
N LYS A 422 11.17 -40.46 16.01
CA LYS A 422 10.49 -39.74 14.94
C LYS A 422 9.00 -40.10 14.91
N GLU A 423 8.64 -41.36 15.19
CA GLU A 423 7.25 -41.80 15.34
C GLU A 423 6.61 -41.21 16.61
N LYS A 424 7.27 -41.29 17.78
CA LYS A 424 6.82 -40.65 19.04
C LYS A 424 6.55 -39.16 18.83
N ARG A 425 7.53 -38.43 18.27
CA ARG A 425 7.40 -37.01 17.93
C ARG A 425 6.23 -36.74 16.98
N THR A 426 6.02 -37.63 16.01
CA THR A 426 4.88 -37.52 15.06
C THR A 426 3.54 -37.76 15.76
N ILE A 427 3.41 -38.74 16.67
CA ILE A 427 2.18 -39.01 17.43
C ILE A 427 1.87 -37.85 18.39
N TYR A 428 2.86 -37.35 19.12
CA TYR A 428 2.72 -36.15 19.94
C TYR A 428 2.18 -34.96 19.12
N LEU A 429 2.80 -34.64 17.98
CA LEU A 429 2.34 -33.56 17.12
C LEU A 429 0.94 -33.83 16.53
N ARG A 430 0.53 -35.07 16.31
CA ARG A 430 -0.86 -35.42 15.96
C ARG A 430 -1.84 -35.10 17.09
N HIS A 431 -1.47 -35.36 18.34
CA HIS A 431 -2.30 -35.05 19.52
C HIS A 431 -2.39 -33.53 19.77
N ALA A 432 -1.26 -32.83 19.78
CA ALA A 432 -1.20 -31.38 19.95
C ALA A 432 -2.00 -30.64 18.86
N ARG A 433 -1.83 -31.01 17.57
CA ARG A 433 -2.54 -30.39 16.45
C ARG A 433 -4.05 -30.66 16.47
N GLU A 434 -4.50 -31.79 17.03
CA GLU A 434 -5.93 -32.05 17.27
C GLU A 434 -6.50 -31.22 18.44
N ALA A 435 -5.74 -31.04 19.53
CA ALA A 435 -6.14 -30.18 20.64
C ALA A 435 -6.28 -28.72 20.17
N TYR A 436 -5.27 -28.20 19.46
CA TYR A 436 -5.30 -26.90 18.77
C TYR A 436 -6.54 -26.76 17.87
N ARG A 437 -6.83 -27.78 17.04
CA ARG A 437 -7.99 -27.76 16.14
C ARG A 437 -9.30 -27.63 16.91
N LYS A 438 -9.43 -28.26 18.08
CA LYS A 438 -10.63 -28.19 18.93
C LYS A 438 -10.81 -26.78 19.53
N ASP A 439 -9.78 -26.21 20.14
CA ASP A 439 -9.88 -24.89 20.78
C ASP A 439 -10.03 -23.76 19.76
N VAL A 440 -9.31 -23.78 18.63
CA VAL A 440 -9.54 -22.82 17.54
C VAL A 440 -10.94 -23.00 16.93
N ALA A 441 -11.48 -24.22 16.89
CA ALA A 441 -12.88 -24.43 16.50
C ALA A 441 -13.90 -23.97 17.56
N ALA A 442 -13.54 -23.90 18.84
CA ALA A 442 -14.36 -23.32 19.89
C ALA A 442 -14.34 -21.78 19.83
N LEU A 443 -13.17 -21.16 19.75
CA LEU A 443 -13.02 -19.71 19.57
C LEU A 443 -13.71 -19.20 18.31
N ARG A 444 -13.55 -19.88 17.17
CA ARG A 444 -14.27 -19.53 15.94
C ARG A 444 -15.79 -19.68 16.05
N LYS A 445 -16.31 -20.52 16.96
CA LYS A 445 -17.75 -20.64 17.23
C LYS A 445 -18.23 -19.41 18.01
N HIS A 446 -17.46 -18.98 19.00
CA HIS A 446 -17.74 -17.81 19.82
C HIS A 446 -17.68 -16.49 19.00
N LEU A 447 -16.67 -16.35 18.14
CA LEU A 447 -16.48 -15.21 17.23
C LEU A 447 -17.51 -15.13 16.07
N ASP A 448 -18.53 -16.00 16.04
CA ASP A 448 -19.62 -16.01 15.04
C ASP A 448 -19.12 -15.94 13.58
N VAL A 449 -18.03 -16.66 13.28
CA VAL A 449 -17.31 -16.58 12.00
C VAL A 449 -18.19 -17.11 10.86
N VAL A 450 -18.64 -16.21 9.98
CA VAL A 450 -19.60 -16.42 8.88
C VAL A 450 -19.32 -17.67 8.06
N GLU A 451 -18.05 -17.92 7.74
CA GLU A 451 -17.57 -19.07 6.96
C GLU A 451 -17.97 -20.41 7.59
N ARG A 452 -18.21 -20.48 8.90
CA ARG A 452 -18.76 -21.65 9.59
C ARG A 452 -20.21 -21.91 9.21
N SER A 453 -21.07 -20.91 9.33
CA SER A 453 -22.51 -21.03 9.06
C SER A 453 -22.75 -21.30 7.57
N LEU A 454 -21.93 -20.71 6.69
CA LEU A 454 -21.88 -21.06 5.27
C LEU A 454 -21.45 -22.52 5.04
N SER A 455 -20.43 -23.02 5.73
CA SER A 455 -19.95 -24.41 5.62
C SER A 455 -20.90 -25.44 6.22
N ALA A 456 -21.63 -25.08 7.27
CA ALA A 456 -22.67 -25.89 7.92
C ALA A 456 -24.04 -25.79 7.23
N ASN A 457 -24.16 -24.95 6.19
CA ASN A 457 -25.39 -24.61 5.48
C ASN A 457 -26.50 -23.96 6.35
N THR A 458 -26.14 -23.38 7.51
CA THR A 458 -27.06 -22.73 8.45
C THR A 458 -27.16 -21.21 8.22
N VAL A 459 -27.36 -20.79 6.96
CA VAL A 459 -27.29 -19.38 6.54
C VAL A 459 -28.24 -18.46 7.33
N GLY A 460 -29.46 -18.92 7.64
CA GLY A 460 -30.44 -18.20 8.46
C GLY A 460 -30.00 -17.84 9.89
N GLN A 461 -28.87 -18.35 10.37
CA GLN A 461 -28.28 -17.97 11.66
C GLN A 461 -27.34 -16.76 11.56
N VAL A 462 -26.91 -16.37 10.35
CA VAL A 462 -25.97 -15.25 10.13
C VAL A 462 -26.63 -13.91 10.44
N LYS A 463 -26.01 -13.10 11.29
CA LYS A 463 -26.46 -11.74 11.65
C LYS A 463 -25.80 -10.73 10.72
N TYR A 464 -26.52 -10.25 9.70
CA TYR A 464 -25.96 -9.44 8.62
C TYR A 464 -25.30 -8.13 9.10
N GLU A 465 -25.85 -7.55 10.17
CA GLU A 465 -25.34 -6.35 10.85
C GLU A 465 -23.93 -6.54 11.42
N ARG A 466 -23.51 -7.80 11.63
CA ARG A 466 -22.17 -8.17 12.13
C ARG A 466 -21.21 -8.65 11.04
N VAL A 467 -21.69 -8.86 9.81
CA VAL A 467 -20.87 -9.37 8.70
C VAL A 467 -19.96 -8.24 8.19
N PRO A 468 -18.61 -8.38 8.26
CA PRO A 468 -17.68 -7.36 7.75
C PRO A 468 -17.81 -7.16 6.24
N SER A 469 -17.62 -5.94 5.72
CA SER A 469 -17.92 -5.62 4.32
C SER A 469 -17.22 -6.52 3.29
N GLN A 470 -15.99 -6.95 3.55
CA GLN A 470 -15.28 -7.90 2.68
C GLN A 470 -15.97 -9.27 2.64
N ALA A 471 -16.46 -9.76 3.79
CA ALA A 471 -17.26 -10.99 3.82
C ALA A 471 -18.63 -10.78 3.16
N MET A 472 -19.24 -9.60 3.33
CA MET A 472 -20.48 -9.23 2.66
C MET A 472 -20.31 -9.27 1.13
N ASN A 473 -19.23 -8.71 0.60
CA ASN A 473 -18.96 -8.72 -0.84
C ASN A 473 -18.58 -10.12 -1.36
N ASN A 474 -17.79 -10.89 -0.60
CA ASN A 474 -17.40 -12.25 -0.98
C ASN A 474 -18.58 -13.25 -0.97
N TYR A 475 -19.65 -12.98 -0.20
CA TYR A 475 -20.74 -13.93 0.06
C TYR A 475 -22.14 -13.41 -0.30
N SER A 476 -22.30 -12.20 -0.85
CA SER A 476 -23.62 -11.64 -1.24
C SER A 476 -24.42 -12.59 -2.13
N GLY A 477 -23.79 -13.16 -3.16
CA GLY A 477 -24.41 -14.15 -4.04
C GLY A 477 -24.82 -15.46 -3.35
N ILE A 478 -24.22 -15.82 -2.20
CA ILE A 478 -24.65 -16.98 -1.39
C ILE A 478 -25.84 -16.60 -0.50
N PHE A 479 -25.85 -15.39 0.06
CA PHE A 479 -26.99 -14.88 0.84
C PHE A 479 -28.22 -14.71 -0.06
N ALA A 480 -28.07 -14.02 -1.19
CA ALA A 480 -29.14 -13.81 -2.18
C ALA A 480 -29.74 -15.10 -2.77
N THR A 481 -28.99 -16.22 -2.77
CA THR A 481 -29.48 -17.52 -3.28
C THR A 481 -29.95 -18.51 -2.20
N LYS A 482 -29.66 -18.27 -0.91
CA LYS A 482 -30.02 -19.19 0.20
C LYS A 482 -30.92 -18.57 1.27
N ASP A 483 -31.05 -17.25 1.31
CA ASP A 483 -31.69 -16.49 2.40
C ASP A 483 -32.19 -15.13 1.88
N THR A 484 -32.80 -15.15 0.68
CA THR A 484 -33.06 -13.96 -0.15
C THR A 484 -33.87 -12.89 0.58
N ASP A 485 -35.03 -13.26 1.14
CA ASP A 485 -35.98 -12.29 1.67
C ASP A 485 -35.46 -11.60 2.94
N ARG A 486 -34.70 -12.33 3.77
CA ARG A 486 -34.05 -11.77 4.97
C ARG A 486 -32.86 -10.89 4.62
N PHE A 487 -32.12 -11.23 3.57
CA PHE A 487 -31.01 -10.42 3.07
C PHE A 487 -31.51 -9.12 2.42
N GLU A 488 -32.63 -9.16 1.68
CA GLU A 488 -33.27 -7.95 1.15
C GLU A 488 -33.80 -7.04 2.25
N GLN A 489 -34.52 -7.57 3.24
CA GLN A 489 -34.98 -6.78 4.40
C GLN A 489 -33.83 -6.11 5.16
N TYR A 490 -32.65 -6.74 5.19
CA TYR A 490 -31.44 -6.13 5.74
C TYR A 490 -30.92 -4.99 4.83
N LEU A 491 -30.86 -5.19 3.51
CA LEU A 491 -30.42 -4.16 2.57
C LEU A 491 -31.39 -2.97 2.48
N ASP A 492 -32.69 -3.19 2.64
CA ASP A 492 -33.69 -2.11 2.74
C ASP A 492 -33.52 -1.28 4.02
N LYS A 493 -33.16 -1.94 5.14
CA LYS A 493 -32.74 -1.23 6.37
C LYS A 493 -31.44 -0.44 6.17
N VAL A 494 -30.50 -0.96 5.38
CA VAL A 494 -29.26 -0.21 5.05
C VAL A 494 -29.56 1.00 4.16
N ALA A 495 -30.37 0.83 3.11
CA ALA A 495 -30.77 1.92 2.20
C ALA A 495 -31.61 3.00 2.90
N SER A 496 -32.42 2.64 3.89
CA SER A 496 -33.18 3.58 4.73
C SER A 496 -32.41 4.12 5.95
N GLY A 497 -31.10 3.83 6.07
CA GLY A 497 -30.23 4.30 7.16
C GLY A 497 -30.48 3.67 8.53
N GLN A 498 -31.42 2.72 8.64
CA GLN A 498 -31.72 1.97 9.87
C GLN A 498 -30.65 0.92 10.23
N ALA A 499 -29.77 0.57 9.29
CA ALA A 499 -28.63 -0.32 9.47
C ALA A 499 -27.41 0.18 8.68
N GLN A 500 -26.22 -0.32 9.00
CA GLN A 500 -24.97 0.03 8.31
C GLN A 500 -24.12 -1.23 8.08
N ILE A 501 -23.52 -1.37 6.91
CA ILE A 501 -22.62 -2.51 6.62
C ILE A 501 -21.35 -2.38 7.46
N SER A 502 -21.16 -3.33 8.37
CA SER A 502 -20.08 -3.30 9.36
C SER A 502 -18.69 -3.32 8.71
N GLY A 503 -17.80 -2.46 9.19
CA GLY A 503 -16.39 -2.45 8.80
C GLY A 503 -16.17 -2.34 7.30
N ALA A 504 -16.74 -1.31 6.64
CA ALA A 504 -16.46 -0.98 5.24
C ALA A 504 -14.95 -0.76 4.98
N THR A 505 -14.23 -1.82 4.57
CA THR A 505 -12.80 -1.78 4.19
C THR A 505 -12.60 -1.92 2.67
N LEU A 506 -13.63 -1.61 1.89
CA LEU A 506 -13.53 -1.54 0.43
C LEU A 506 -13.03 -0.15 0.04
N MET A 507 -12.17 -0.10 -0.98
CA MET A 507 -11.59 1.14 -1.51
C MET A 507 -12.64 1.84 -2.40
N PRO A 508 -12.63 3.19 -2.54
CA PRO A 508 -13.50 3.90 -3.46
C PRO A 508 -13.50 3.29 -4.87
N SER A 509 -12.30 3.01 -5.41
CA SER A 509 -12.10 2.39 -6.72
C SER A 509 -12.85 1.06 -6.90
N THR A 510 -12.84 0.20 -5.88
CA THR A 510 -13.55 -1.10 -5.93
C THR A 510 -15.07 -0.96 -5.97
N LEU A 511 -15.61 0.13 -5.42
CA LEU A 511 -17.04 0.45 -5.49
C LEU A 511 -17.39 1.08 -6.85
N ILE A 512 -16.59 2.05 -7.32
CA ILE A 512 -16.75 2.66 -8.65
C ILE A 512 -16.69 1.61 -9.77
N LYS A 513 -15.71 0.70 -9.72
CA LYS A 513 -15.59 -0.42 -10.69
C LYS A 513 -16.78 -1.37 -10.65
N ALA A 514 -17.37 -1.61 -9.46
CA ALA A 514 -18.59 -2.41 -9.34
C ALA A 514 -19.81 -1.71 -9.97
N VAL A 515 -19.94 -0.39 -9.80
CA VAL A 515 -20.95 0.42 -10.49
C VAL A 515 -20.74 0.42 -12.01
N ARG A 516 -19.52 0.70 -12.47
CA ARG A 516 -19.13 0.76 -13.90
C ARG A 516 -19.44 -0.54 -14.64
N THR A 517 -19.15 -1.69 -14.03
CA THR A 517 -19.43 -3.02 -14.60
C THR A 517 -20.89 -3.45 -14.46
N GLY A 518 -21.60 -3.01 -13.41
CA GLY A 518 -23.04 -3.20 -13.25
C GLY A 518 -23.85 -2.46 -14.33
N SER A 519 -23.57 -1.17 -14.52
CA SER A 519 -24.31 -0.28 -15.44
C SER A 519 -24.23 -0.77 -16.90
N GLN A 520 -23.05 -1.22 -17.35
CA GLN A 520 -22.88 -1.81 -18.69
C GLN A 520 -23.74 -3.06 -18.91
N SER A 521 -24.01 -3.84 -17.85
CA SER A 521 -24.82 -5.06 -17.96
C SER A 521 -26.32 -4.76 -18.19
N SER A 522 -26.80 -3.56 -17.83
CA SER A 522 -28.21 -3.16 -18.01
C SER A 522 -28.53 -2.63 -19.40
N ALA A 523 -27.53 -2.22 -20.19
CA ALA A 523 -27.73 -1.58 -21.50
C ALA A 523 -28.28 -2.52 -22.59
N VAL A 524 -28.23 -3.84 -22.38
CA VAL A 524 -28.58 -4.86 -23.39
C VAL A 524 -30.07 -5.23 -23.38
N VAL A 525 -30.90 -4.65 -22.49
CA VAL A 525 -32.29 -5.08 -22.25
C VAL A 525 -33.33 -4.07 -22.80
N SER A 526 -33.17 -3.63 -24.06
CA SER A 526 -34.09 -2.69 -24.72
C SER A 526 -34.67 -3.20 -26.06
N SER A 527 -35.39 -4.34 -26.05
CA SER A 527 -36.39 -4.63 -27.10
C SER A 527 -37.35 -5.79 -26.74
N GLY A 528 -38.63 -5.63 -27.10
CA GLY A 528 -39.60 -6.72 -27.22
C GLY A 528 -40.29 -7.19 -25.92
N CYS A 529 -41.61 -7.00 -25.84
CA CYS A 529 -42.44 -7.58 -24.78
C CYS A 529 -42.51 -9.12 -24.89
N LYS A 530 -41.83 -9.82 -23.97
CA LYS A 530 -41.96 -11.28 -23.75
C LYS A 530 -41.98 -11.55 -22.24
N LYS A 531 -42.71 -12.58 -21.81
CA LYS A 531 -42.77 -12.97 -20.38
C LYS A 531 -41.36 -13.32 -19.89
N ARG A 532 -40.85 -12.59 -18.88
CA ARG A 532 -39.51 -12.81 -18.32
C ARG A 532 -39.41 -14.23 -17.75
N SER A 533 -38.27 -14.88 -17.97
CA SER A 533 -37.99 -16.20 -17.38
C SER A 533 -37.76 -16.07 -15.87
N HIS A 534 -38.08 -17.11 -15.09
CA HIS A 534 -37.78 -17.15 -13.65
C HIS A 534 -36.28 -16.91 -13.37
N LYS A 535 -35.39 -17.42 -14.23
CA LYS A 535 -33.94 -17.16 -14.17
C LYS A 535 -33.59 -15.67 -14.36
N GLN A 536 -34.37 -14.97 -15.17
CA GLN A 536 -34.20 -13.54 -15.45
C GLN A 536 -34.74 -12.70 -14.29
N MET A 537 -35.88 -13.07 -13.70
CA MET A 537 -36.38 -12.43 -12.48
C MET A 537 -35.40 -12.56 -11.30
N ILE A 538 -34.70 -13.71 -11.16
CA ILE A 538 -33.63 -13.87 -10.18
C ILE A 538 -32.45 -12.95 -10.48
N ALA A 539 -32.06 -12.79 -11.75
CA ALA A 539 -30.99 -11.87 -12.14
C ALA A 539 -31.36 -10.39 -11.88
N ASP A 540 -32.58 -9.98 -12.24
CA ASP A 540 -33.12 -8.64 -11.96
C ASP A 540 -33.10 -8.35 -10.43
N ARG A 541 -33.54 -9.34 -9.63
CA ARG A 541 -33.56 -9.27 -8.16
C ARG A 541 -32.15 -9.18 -7.57
N MET A 542 -31.21 -10.00 -8.07
CA MET A 542 -29.78 -9.93 -7.67
C MET A 542 -29.12 -8.61 -8.04
N ALA A 543 -29.42 -8.03 -9.20
CA ALA A 543 -28.89 -6.72 -9.58
C ALA A 543 -29.36 -5.60 -8.63
N SER A 544 -30.65 -5.60 -8.24
CA SER A 544 -31.18 -4.66 -7.24
C SER A 544 -30.54 -4.84 -5.85
N ILE A 545 -30.32 -6.10 -5.44
CA ILE A 545 -29.57 -6.45 -4.22
C ILE A 545 -28.14 -5.88 -4.26
N ASP A 546 -27.38 -6.12 -5.33
CA ASP A 546 -26.00 -5.67 -5.41
C ASP A 546 -25.88 -4.13 -5.52
N ALA A 547 -26.83 -3.44 -6.17
CA ALA A 547 -26.90 -1.98 -6.19
C ALA A 547 -27.11 -1.40 -4.77
N LYS A 548 -28.13 -1.85 -4.03
CA LYS A 548 -28.38 -1.45 -2.63
C LYS A 548 -27.18 -1.75 -1.70
N LYS A 549 -26.51 -2.88 -1.94
CA LYS A 549 -25.28 -3.28 -1.21
C LYS A 549 -24.12 -2.31 -1.49
N ILE A 550 -23.90 -1.91 -2.74
CA ILE A 550 -22.84 -0.97 -3.12
C ILE A 550 -23.08 0.40 -2.50
N ASP A 551 -24.31 0.93 -2.59
CA ASP A 551 -24.67 2.22 -2.00
C ASP A 551 -24.51 2.21 -0.46
N GLY A 552 -25.00 1.15 0.19
CA GLY A 552 -24.79 0.91 1.62
C GLY A 552 -23.32 0.76 2.05
N GLN A 553 -22.44 0.34 1.13
CA GLN A 553 -20.98 0.30 1.36
C GLN A 553 -20.35 1.69 1.18
N TRP A 554 -20.82 2.48 0.21
CA TRP A 554 -20.39 3.87 -0.01
C TRP A 554 -20.77 4.78 1.16
N ASN A 555 -22.03 4.77 1.58
CA ASN A 555 -22.52 5.60 2.68
C ASN A 555 -21.81 5.25 4.00
N ALA A 556 -21.48 3.97 4.21
CA ALA A 556 -20.68 3.50 5.34
C ALA A 556 -19.17 3.86 5.25
N LEU A 557 -18.67 4.21 4.07
CA LEU A 557 -17.31 4.68 3.82
C LEU A 557 -17.22 6.20 4.05
N VAL A 558 -18.07 6.97 3.37
CA VAL A 558 -18.21 8.44 3.50
C VAL A 558 -18.39 8.82 4.97
N LYS A 559 -19.33 8.15 5.66
CA LYS A 559 -19.59 8.43 7.08
C LYS A 559 -18.33 8.28 7.94
N ARG A 560 -17.52 7.23 7.77
CA ARG A 560 -16.30 7.06 8.57
C ARG A 560 -15.28 8.19 8.39
N ILE A 561 -15.18 8.73 7.17
CA ILE A 561 -14.25 9.84 6.90
C ILE A 561 -14.77 11.12 7.59
N LYS A 562 -16.09 11.38 7.53
CA LYS A 562 -16.76 12.45 8.32
C LYS A 562 -16.60 12.24 9.83
N ASP A 563 -16.73 11.01 10.31
CA ASP A 563 -16.47 10.60 11.72
C ASP A 563 -14.98 10.77 12.11
N SER A 564 -14.07 11.05 11.17
CA SER A 564 -12.62 11.23 11.41
C SER A 564 -12.16 12.69 11.33
N GLY A 565 -13.02 13.63 10.91
CA GLY A 565 -12.70 15.04 10.65
C GLY A 565 -13.47 15.58 9.43
N THR A 566 -13.19 16.81 9.00
CA THR A 566 -13.86 17.45 7.84
C THR A 566 -12.83 18.23 7.01
N LEU A 567 -13.12 18.48 5.73
CA LEU A 567 -12.32 19.39 4.89
C LEU A 567 -13.06 20.72 4.71
N GLN A 568 -12.36 21.84 4.89
CA GLN A 568 -12.82 23.15 4.42
C GLN A 568 -12.08 23.58 3.15
N SER A 569 -12.69 24.50 2.39
CA SER A 569 -12.15 25.17 1.19
C SER A 569 -11.23 24.29 0.31
N SER A 570 -11.73 23.09 -0.01
CA SER A 570 -11.00 22.05 -0.74
C SER A 570 -11.78 21.66 -2.01
N ILE A 571 -11.10 21.41 -3.12
CA ILE A 571 -11.74 20.86 -4.33
C ILE A 571 -10.89 19.77 -4.99
N ALA A 572 -11.55 18.82 -5.65
CA ALA A 572 -10.88 17.78 -6.43
C ALA A 572 -10.74 18.19 -7.90
N VAL A 573 -9.58 17.89 -8.49
CA VAL A 573 -9.36 17.82 -9.94
C VAL A 573 -9.31 16.33 -10.29
N CYS A 574 -10.26 15.88 -11.12
CA CYS A 574 -10.52 14.47 -11.39
C CYS A 574 -9.96 14.07 -12.76
N ASP A 575 -8.80 13.42 -12.78
CA ASP A 575 -8.20 12.87 -14.01
C ASP A 575 -8.92 11.61 -14.47
N VAL A 576 -9.38 11.64 -15.72
CA VAL A 576 -9.95 10.49 -16.45
C VAL A 576 -9.42 10.42 -17.89
N SER A 577 -8.22 10.94 -18.11
CA SER A 577 -7.49 10.85 -19.38
C SER A 577 -7.31 9.40 -19.83
N GLY A 578 -7.00 9.20 -21.12
CA GLY A 578 -6.86 7.86 -21.70
C GLY A 578 -5.79 6.99 -21.02
N SER A 579 -4.77 7.61 -20.43
CA SER A 579 -3.70 6.94 -19.69
C SER A 579 -4.19 6.32 -18.37
N MET A 580 -5.13 6.97 -17.67
CA MET A 580 -5.71 6.51 -16.40
C MET A 580 -6.53 5.20 -16.53
N LEU A 581 -6.72 4.67 -17.74
CA LEU A 581 -7.22 3.31 -17.99
C LEU A 581 -6.16 2.21 -17.71
N SER A 582 -4.89 2.57 -17.50
CA SER A 582 -3.78 1.64 -17.33
C SER A 582 -2.87 2.03 -16.15
N PRO A 583 -2.34 1.09 -15.35
CA PRO A 583 -2.57 -0.36 -15.44
C PRO A 583 -3.96 -0.77 -14.94
N THR A 584 -4.42 -1.95 -15.34
CA THR A 584 -5.49 -2.65 -14.63
C THR A 584 -4.89 -3.42 -13.45
N LEU A 585 -5.27 -3.05 -12.24
CA LEU A 585 -4.88 -3.73 -11.01
C LEU A 585 -5.55 -5.12 -10.91
N ALA A 586 -5.02 -6.03 -10.10
CA ALA A 586 -5.51 -7.43 -10.07
C ALA A 586 -6.92 -7.63 -9.45
N ASP A 587 -7.52 -6.60 -8.85
CA ASP A 587 -8.96 -6.60 -8.51
C ASP A 587 -9.84 -6.10 -9.69
N GLY A 588 -9.21 -5.75 -10.81
CA GLY A 588 -9.80 -5.20 -12.03
C GLY A 588 -10.14 -3.71 -11.97
N THR A 589 -9.65 -2.98 -10.97
CA THR A 589 -9.73 -1.50 -10.93
C THR A 589 -8.62 -0.85 -11.74
N THR A 590 -8.77 0.43 -12.07
CA THR A 590 -7.75 1.27 -12.74
C THR A 590 -7.46 2.55 -11.94
N PRO A 591 -6.41 3.32 -12.29
CA PRO A 591 -6.22 4.68 -11.79
C PRO A 591 -7.46 5.57 -11.96
N MET A 592 -8.19 5.46 -13.09
CA MET A 592 -9.45 6.18 -13.34
C MET A 592 -10.55 5.82 -12.33
N ASP A 593 -10.78 4.54 -12.02
CA ASP A 593 -11.75 4.16 -10.96
C ASP A 593 -11.40 4.80 -9.61
N SER A 594 -10.10 4.99 -9.36
CA SER A 594 -9.56 5.56 -8.13
C SER A 594 -9.67 7.08 -8.09
N SER A 595 -9.40 7.77 -9.20
CA SER A 595 -9.56 9.22 -9.37
C SER A 595 -11.02 9.64 -9.16
N ILE A 596 -11.95 8.97 -9.85
CA ILE A 596 -13.39 9.18 -9.71
C ILE A 596 -13.84 8.89 -8.26
N GLY A 597 -13.37 7.78 -7.68
CA GLY A 597 -13.73 7.38 -6.32
C GLY A 597 -13.21 8.31 -5.23
N LEU A 598 -11.99 8.83 -5.37
CA LEU A 598 -11.42 9.79 -4.43
C LEU A 598 -12.03 11.18 -4.61
N SER A 599 -12.30 11.61 -5.85
CA SER A 599 -12.95 12.90 -6.13
C SER A 599 -14.39 12.96 -5.59
N LEU A 600 -15.19 11.89 -5.80
CA LEU A 600 -16.51 11.77 -5.19
C LEU A 600 -16.46 11.75 -3.66
N LEU A 601 -15.48 11.04 -3.08
CA LEU A 601 -15.31 11.01 -1.63
C LEU A 601 -14.90 12.39 -1.08
N LEU A 602 -14.06 13.14 -1.79
CA LEU A 602 -13.67 14.51 -1.42
C LEU A 602 -14.88 15.45 -1.46
N ALA A 603 -15.65 15.42 -2.55
CA ALA A 603 -16.86 16.23 -2.72
C ALA A 603 -17.92 15.89 -1.65
N GLU A 604 -18.02 14.64 -1.21
CA GLU A 604 -18.88 14.21 -0.12
C GLU A 604 -18.43 14.76 1.25
N VAL A 605 -17.13 14.73 1.58
CA VAL A 605 -16.61 15.06 2.93
C VAL A 605 -16.19 16.52 3.12
N THR A 606 -16.18 17.31 2.06
CA THR A 606 -15.88 18.75 2.12
C THR A 606 -17.12 19.56 2.48
N ALA A 607 -16.96 20.59 3.30
CA ALA A 607 -18.04 21.51 3.66
C ALA A 607 -18.50 22.37 2.46
N PRO A 608 -19.76 22.82 2.42
CA PRO A 608 -20.19 23.90 1.52
C PRO A 608 -19.31 25.16 1.68
N PRO A 609 -19.08 25.96 0.62
CA PRO A 609 -19.71 25.87 -0.70
C PRO A 609 -19.05 24.87 -1.67
N PHE A 610 -17.91 24.28 -1.32
CA PHE A 610 -17.14 23.40 -2.22
C PHE A 610 -17.60 21.93 -2.18
N GLY A 611 -18.24 21.49 -1.09
CA GLY A 611 -18.90 20.19 -1.00
C GLY A 611 -19.92 19.97 -2.12
N GLY A 612 -19.85 18.81 -2.77
CA GLY A 612 -20.65 18.47 -3.96
C GLY A 612 -20.05 18.86 -5.31
N ALA A 613 -18.92 19.60 -5.34
CA ALA A 613 -18.28 20.03 -6.58
C ALA A 613 -16.90 19.37 -6.81
N PHE A 614 -16.52 19.25 -8.09
CA PHE A 614 -15.18 18.87 -8.54
C PHE A 614 -14.87 19.53 -9.90
N ILE A 615 -13.62 19.47 -10.34
CA ILE A 615 -13.16 19.99 -11.63
C ILE A 615 -12.81 18.82 -12.56
N THR A 616 -13.28 18.87 -13.81
CA THR A 616 -12.88 17.92 -14.86
C THR A 616 -11.45 18.21 -15.33
N PHE A 617 -10.63 17.17 -15.50
CA PHE A 617 -9.28 17.31 -16.06
C PHE A 617 -9.35 17.04 -17.56
N SER A 618 -9.29 18.11 -18.36
CA SER A 618 -9.34 18.09 -19.82
C SER A 618 -8.74 19.37 -20.40
N GLU A 619 -8.57 19.47 -21.71
CA GLU A 619 -8.23 20.72 -22.42
C GLU A 619 -9.19 21.90 -22.11
N LYS A 620 -10.43 21.58 -21.70
CA LYS A 620 -11.53 22.51 -21.37
C LYS A 620 -12.11 22.16 -20.00
N PRO A 621 -11.36 22.41 -18.91
CA PRO A 621 -11.76 22.01 -17.57
C PRO A 621 -13.00 22.80 -17.13
N ALA A 622 -13.96 22.11 -16.53
CA ALA A 622 -15.22 22.65 -16.06
C ALA A 622 -15.44 22.29 -14.57
N VAL A 623 -16.20 23.12 -13.85
CA VAL A 623 -16.70 22.77 -12.52
C VAL A 623 -18.01 22.00 -12.69
N GLU A 624 -18.02 20.75 -12.24
CA GLU A 624 -19.18 19.88 -12.25
C GLU A 624 -19.74 19.73 -10.83
N GLN A 625 -21.07 19.58 -10.72
CA GLN A 625 -21.77 19.42 -9.45
C GLN A 625 -22.55 18.09 -9.41
N VAL A 626 -22.50 17.43 -8.26
CA VAL A 626 -23.12 16.13 -8.02
C VAL A 626 -24.17 16.25 -6.93
N ASP A 627 -25.39 15.74 -7.17
CA ASP A 627 -26.38 15.64 -6.08
C ASP A 627 -25.92 14.60 -5.04
N LEU A 628 -25.46 15.10 -3.90
CA LEU A 628 -25.03 14.28 -2.77
C LEU A 628 -26.15 13.40 -2.18
N LYS A 629 -27.43 13.65 -2.53
CA LYS A 629 -28.58 12.81 -2.13
C LYS A 629 -28.80 11.60 -3.05
N GLY A 630 -28.21 11.59 -4.25
CA GLY A 630 -28.32 10.48 -5.21
C GLY A 630 -27.56 9.24 -4.75
N THR A 631 -27.90 8.09 -5.33
CA THR A 631 -27.15 6.84 -5.16
C THR A 631 -25.76 6.93 -5.80
N LEU A 632 -24.81 6.08 -5.39
CA LEU A 632 -23.48 6.03 -6.03
C LEU A 632 -23.57 5.78 -7.54
N GLU A 633 -24.57 5.04 -8.04
CA GLU A 633 -24.73 4.85 -9.48
C GLU A 633 -25.21 6.13 -10.18
N GLU A 634 -26.12 6.91 -9.59
CA GLU A 634 -26.56 8.19 -10.17
C GLU A 634 -25.41 9.21 -10.16
N LYS A 635 -24.65 9.27 -9.07
CA LYS A 635 -23.42 10.06 -8.94
C LYS A 635 -22.39 9.69 -10.00
N TYR A 636 -22.10 8.39 -10.16
CA TYR A 636 -21.20 7.90 -11.20
C TYR A 636 -21.74 8.17 -12.62
N ARG A 637 -23.06 8.08 -12.85
CA ARG A 637 -23.64 8.36 -14.18
C ARG A 637 -23.57 9.84 -14.55
N SER A 638 -23.79 10.77 -13.61
CA SER A 638 -23.65 12.22 -13.90
C SER A 638 -22.21 12.57 -14.26
N LEU A 639 -21.24 12.01 -13.53
CA LEU A 639 -19.82 12.01 -13.89
C LEU A 639 -19.59 11.43 -15.30
N ALA A 640 -20.02 10.20 -15.56
CA ALA A 640 -19.75 9.52 -16.83
C ALA A 640 -20.40 10.18 -18.06
N SER A 641 -21.31 11.15 -17.87
CA SER A 641 -21.92 11.96 -18.94
C SER A 641 -21.26 13.32 -19.21
N ALA A 642 -20.28 13.76 -18.41
CA ALA A 642 -19.55 15.01 -18.65
C ALA A 642 -18.65 14.94 -19.90
N ASP A 643 -18.29 16.09 -20.48
CA ASP A 643 -17.38 16.15 -21.64
C ASP A 643 -15.92 16.10 -21.18
N TRP A 644 -15.37 14.88 -21.20
CA TRP A 644 -14.10 14.58 -20.54
C TRP A 644 -12.84 14.89 -21.35
N GLY A 645 -12.93 15.14 -22.66
CA GLY A 645 -11.80 15.48 -23.55
C GLY A 645 -10.72 14.41 -23.78
N MET A 646 -10.44 13.55 -22.78
CA MET A 646 -9.44 12.47 -22.77
C MET A 646 -7.96 12.91 -22.85
N ASN A 647 -7.67 14.21 -22.74
CA ASN A 647 -6.33 14.85 -22.75
C ASN A 647 -6.08 15.68 -21.46
N THR A 648 -4.86 16.17 -21.22
CA THR A 648 -4.37 16.51 -19.85
C THR A 648 -3.70 17.89 -19.75
N ASP A 649 -4.48 18.97 -19.87
CA ASP A 649 -3.99 20.34 -19.68
C ASP A 649 -4.12 20.80 -18.21
N PHE A 650 -3.07 20.57 -17.42
CA PHE A 650 -3.00 20.99 -16.02
C PHE A 650 -2.97 22.52 -15.87
N ASP A 651 -2.27 23.23 -16.76
CA ASP A 651 -2.22 24.69 -16.76
C ASP A 651 -3.62 25.29 -17.03
N ALA A 652 -4.49 24.63 -17.83
CA ALA A 652 -5.86 25.09 -18.10
C ALA A 652 -6.75 25.21 -16.85
N VAL A 653 -6.65 24.26 -15.91
CA VAL A 653 -7.46 24.26 -14.67
C VAL A 653 -7.31 25.59 -13.93
N PHE A 654 -6.09 26.12 -13.95
CA PHE A 654 -5.73 27.33 -13.24
C PHE A 654 -5.84 28.58 -14.14
N LYS A 655 -5.34 28.54 -15.38
CA LYS A 655 -5.24 29.69 -16.29
C LYS A 655 -6.50 29.97 -17.10
N LYS A 656 -7.27 28.94 -17.46
CA LYS A 656 -8.49 29.06 -18.28
C LYS A 656 -9.77 29.03 -17.43
N LEU A 657 -9.76 28.35 -16.28
CA LEU A 657 -10.91 28.23 -15.38
C LEU A 657 -10.78 29.11 -14.11
N ILE A 658 -9.89 28.77 -13.17
CA ILE A 658 -9.86 29.41 -11.84
C ILE A 658 -9.51 30.91 -11.88
N LEU A 659 -8.37 31.29 -12.48
CA LEU A 659 -7.92 32.69 -12.51
C LEU A 659 -8.86 33.63 -13.30
N PRO A 660 -9.39 33.26 -14.49
CA PRO A 660 -10.35 34.09 -15.20
C PRO A 660 -11.66 34.24 -14.42
N MET A 661 -12.17 33.18 -13.79
CA MET A 661 -13.37 33.23 -12.95
C MET A 661 -13.18 34.17 -11.76
N ALA A 662 -12.06 34.06 -11.04
CA ALA A 662 -11.74 34.94 -9.92
C ALA A 662 -11.61 36.42 -10.34
N LYS A 663 -10.89 36.69 -11.45
CA LYS A 663 -10.73 38.05 -12.01
C LYS A 663 -12.07 38.64 -12.50
N ALA A 664 -12.92 37.85 -13.15
CA ALA A 664 -14.20 38.32 -13.67
C ALA A 664 -15.21 38.65 -12.56
N ASN A 665 -15.27 37.82 -11.51
CA ASN A 665 -16.19 38.01 -10.38
C ASN A 665 -15.62 38.94 -9.28
N LYS A 666 -14.32 39.27 -9.34
CA LYS A 666 -13.61 40.08 -8.32
C LYS A 666 -13.68 39.45 -6.92
N LEU A 667 -13.40 38.15 -6.83
CA LEU A 667 -13.35 37.44 -5.55
C LEU A 667 -12.33 38.08 -4.61
N ALA A 668 -12.62 38.08 -3.31
CA ALA A 668 -11.61 38.42 -2.32
C ALA A 668 -10.62 37.23 -2.16
N PRO A 669 -9.35 37.46 -1.82
CA PRO A 669 -8.38 36.37 -1.59
C PRO A 669 -8.85 35.32 -0.57
N GLU A 670 -9.64 35.73 0.42
CA GLU A 670 -10.25 34.87 1.44
C GLU A 670 -11.38 33.96 0.92
N ASP A 671 -12.06 34.34 -0.17
CA ASP A 671 -13.11 33.55 -0.84
C ASP A 671 -12.54 32.49 -1.80
N MET A 672 -11.25 32.56 -2.11
CA MET A 672 -10.59 31.60 -2.99
C MET A 672 -10.55 30.20 -2.35
N VAL A 673 -10.53 29.18 -3.22
CA VAL A 673 -10.27 27.80 -2.79
C VAL A 673 -8.88 27.74 -2.14
N LYS A 674 -8.77 27.17 -0.94
CA LYS A 674 -7.51 27.15 -0.17
C LYS A 674 -6.67 25.92 -0.50
N ARG A 675 -7.29 24.80 -0.88
CA ARG A 675 -6.62 23.54 -1.21
C ARG A 675 -7.21 22.88 -2.46
N VAL A 676 -6.35 22.37 -3.35
CA VAL A 676 -6.74 21.64 -4.55
C VAL A 676 -6.08 20.26 -4.55
N PHE A 677 -6.88 19.20 -4.59
CA PHE A 677 -6.41 17.82 -4.71
C PHE A 677 -6.35 17.41 -6.19
N VAL A 678 -5.19 16.99 -6.67
CA VAL A 678 -4.94 16.64 -8.08
C VAL A 678 -4.77 15.13 -8.17
N PHE A 679 -5.87 14.41 -8.44
CA PHE A 679 -5.90 12.95 -8.53
C PHE A 679 -5.58 12.53 -9.97
N SER A 680 -4.33 12.14 -10.25
CA SER A 680 -3.81 11.94 -11.62
C SER A 680 -2.63 10.95 -11.66
N ASP A 681 -2.18 10.54 -12.85
CA ASP A 681 -0.93 9.79 -13.05
C ASP A 681 0.34 10.67 -13.03
N MET A 682 0.19 12.00 -12.90
CA MET A 682 1.25 13.01 -12.95
C MET A 682 1.87 13.23 -14.34
N GLN A 683 1.20 12.81 -15.41
CA GLN A 683 1.65 13.02 -16.79
C GLN A 683 0.92 14.19 -17.45
N PHE A 684 1.33 15.40 -17.08
CA PHE A 684 0.79 16.62 -17.67
C PHE A 684 1.34 16.82 -19.09
N ASP A 685 0.48 17.32 -19.99
CA ASP A 685 0.82 17.62 -21.38
C ASP A 685 1.73 18.86 -21.47
N GLU A 686 2.61 18.95 -22.48
CA GLU A 686 3.43 20.15 -22.72
C GLU A 686 2.53 21.39 -22.81
N ALA A 687 2.65 22.31 -21.85
CA ALA A 687 1.84 23.53 -21.84
C ALA A 687 2.15 24.37 -23.08
N ILE A 688 1.13 24.53 -23.94
CA ILE A 688 1.25 25.28 -25.19
C ILE A 688 1.54 26.75 -24.86
N VAL A 689 2.83 27.10 -24.88
CA VAL A 689 3.29 28.50 -24.92
C VAL A 689 2.63 29.14 -26.14
N ASP A 690 1.91 30.25 -25.96
CA ASP A 690 1.05 30.84 -26.99
C ASP A 690 1.86 31.34 -28.20
N ASN A 691 2.13 30.42 -29.10
CA ASN A 691 3.00 30.63 -30.24
C ASN A 691 2.16 31.16 -31.40
N SER A 692 1.89 32.46 -31.35
CA SER A 692 1.09 33.21 -32.33
C SER A 692 1.74 33.33 -33.73
N SER A 693 2.53 32.33 -34.14
CA SER A 693 3.05 32.12 -35.48
C SER A 693 3.47 30.66 -35.68
N ARG A 694 2.61 29.83 -36.30
CA ARG A 694 2.91 28.43 -36.72
C ARG A 694 4.04 28.29 -37.77
N TRP A 695 4.73 29.39 -38.09
CA TRP A 695 5.76 29.51 -39.12
C TRP A 695 6.76 30.63 -38.73
N ALA A 696 7.56 30.40 -37.69
CA ALA A 696 8.87 31.03 -37.48
C ALA A 696 9.56 30.47 -36.21
N PRO A 697 10.69 29.76 -36.30
CA PRO A 697 11.54 29.53 -35.14
C PRO A 697 12.27 30.84 -34.80
N LYS A 698 11.70 31.66 -33.91
CA LYS A 698 12.40 32.84 -33.37
C LYS A 698 13.51 32.41 -32.41
N LEU A 699 14.71 32.28 -32.98
CA LEU A 699 15.97 32.33 -32.25
C LEU A 699 15.98 33.61 -31.38
N GLY A 700 16.01 33.48 -30.04
CA GLY A 700 15.91 34.61 -29.11
C GLY A 700 14.84 34.51 -28.01
N ALA A 701 14.14 33.38 -27.85
CA ALA A 701 13.45 33.09 -26.60
C ALA A 701 14.50 32.72 -25.53
N THR A 702 14.69 33.59 -24.53
CA THR A 702 15.75 33.45 -23.52
C THR A 702 15.59 32.18 -22.66
N GLY A 703 16.71 31.51 -22.40
CA GLY A 703 16.75 30.08 -22.03
C GLY A 703 16.10 29.65 -20.71
N SER A 704 15.61 30.57 -19.88
CA SER A 704 15.02 30.26 -18.56
C SER A 704 13.61 29.67 -18.64
N SER A 705 12.76 30.14 -19.55
CA SER A 705 11.33 29.77 -19.54
C SER A 705 11.02 28.40 -20.15
N LYS A 706 11.97 27.74 -20.82
CA LYS A 706 11.75 26.45 -21.49
C LYS A 706 11.81 25.24 -20.55
N TRP A 707 12.48 25.38 -19.40
CA TRP A 707 12.65 24.32 -18.41
C TRP A 707 11.92 24.59 -17.09
N ALA A 708 10.94 25.51 -17.10
CA ALA A 708 10.09 25.77 -15.96
C ALA A 708 8.94 24.75 -15.89
N THR A 709 8.69 24.16 -14.72
CA THR A 709 7.59 23.21 -14.49
C THR A 709 6.22 23.92 -14.55
N SER A 710 5.13 23.18 -14.78
CA SER A 710 3.77 23.74 -14.65
C SER A 710 3.55 24.51 -13.33
N TYR A 711 4.06 24.00 -12.21
CA TYR A 711 3.90 24.66 -10.92
C TYR A 711 4.60 26.03 -10.87
N GLU A 712 5.85 26.11 -11.33
CA GLU A 712 6.63 27.36 -11.40
C GLU A 712 5.94 28.40 -12.31
N ARG A 713 5.38 27.95 -13.45
CA ARG A 713 4.59 28.81 -14.37
C ARG A 713 3.35 29.38 -13.68
N LEU A 714 2.58 28.53 -12.99
CA LEU A 714 1.33 28.92 -12.31
C LEU A 714 1.55 29.84 -11.11
N GLN A 715 2.55 29.55 -10.25
CA GLN A 715 2.82 30.35 -9.06
C GLN A 715 3.12 31.82 -9.43
N LYS A 716 3.82 32.04 -10.55
CA LYS A 716 4.06 33.37 -11.12
C LYS A 716 2.75 34.05 -11.55
N GLU A 717 1.91 33.36 -12.34
CA GLU A 717 0.67 33.93 -12.86
C GLU A 717 -0.38 34.23 -11.78
N PHE A 718 -0.43 33.46 -10.69
CA PHE A 718 -1.23 33.79 -9.50
C PHE A 718 -0.74 35.08 -8.83
N LYS A 719 0.58 35.19 -8.62
CA LYS A 719 1.20 36.37 -8.01
C LYS A 719 1.00 37.63 -8.86
N GLU A 720 1.11 37.53 -10.18
CA GLU A 720 0.79 38.61 -11.13
C GLU A 720 -0.72 38.93 -11.19
N ALA A 721 -1.58 37.96 -10.85
CA ALA A 721 -3.03 38.16 -10.71
C ALA A 721 -3.45 38.82 -9.40
N GLY A 722 -2.55 38.95 -8.42
CA GLY A 722 -2.86 39.45 -7.07
C GLY A 722 -3.51 38.42 -6.13
N TYR A 723 -3.47 37.13 -6.48
CA TYR A 723 -3.99 36.05 -5.64
C TYR A 723 -2.85 35.18 -5.10
N GLU A 724 -3.04 34.60 -3.90
CA GLU A 724 -2.15 33.57 -3.40
C GLU A 724 -2.44 32.23 -4.10
N MET A 725 -1.41 31.42 -4.35
CA MET A 725 -1.56 30.08 -4.91
C MET A 725 -2.23 29.16 -3.88
N PRO A 726 -3.26 28.36 -4.23
CA PRO A 726 -3.83 27.37 -3.30
C PRO A 726 -2.79 26.30 -2.92
N GLU A 727 -2.97 25.65 -1.78
CA GLU A 727 -2.21 24.45 -1.43
C GLU A 727 -2.52 23.33 -2.42
N LEU A 728 -1.51 22.78 -3.11
CA LEU A 728 -1.71 21.69 -4.06
C LEU A 728 -1.37 20.34 -3.44
N VAL A 729 -2.34 19.43 -3.39
CA VAL A 729 -2.11 18.02 -3.01
C VAL A 729 -2.02 17.19 -4.29
N PHE A 730 -0.81 16.99 -4.80
CA PHE A 730 -0.57 16.12 -5.95
C PHE A 730 -0.65 14.66 -5.50
N TRP A 731 -1.62 13.93 -6.05
CA TRP A 731 -1.94 12.57 -5.63
C TRP A 731 -1.73 11.60 -6.79
N ASN A 732 -0.58 10.93 -6.82
CA ASN A 732 -0.20 10.01 -7.88
C ASN A 732 -0.97 8.68 -7.78
N LEU A 733 -1.64 8.31 -8.86
CA LEU A 733 -2.47 7.11 -8.98
C LEU A 733 -1.90 6.05 -9.95
N ALA A 734 -0.76 6.28 -10.61
CA ALA A 734 -0.14 5.32 -11.54
C ALA A 734 1.26 4.84 -11.13
N GLY A 735 2.03 5.66 -10.41
CA GLY A 735 3.43 5.40 -10.08
C GLY A 735 4.35 5.41 -11.31
N GLY A 736 5.58 4.91 -11.15
CA GLY A 736 6.49 4.68 -12.29
C GLY A 736 6.02 3.48 -13.12
N ARG A 737 5.81 3.65 -14.44
CA ARG A 737 5.09 2.65 -15.25
C ARG A 737 5.83 1.33 -15.49
N ALA A 738 7.16 1.34 -15.40
CA ALA A 738 8.02 0.21 -15.81
C ALA A 738 7.84 -1.10 -15.01
N GLY A 739 7.14 -1.12 -13.87
CA GLY A 739 6.90 -2.36 -13.11
C GLY A 739 5.76 -3.24 -13.63
N ASN A 740 4.94 -2.77 -14.58
CA ASN A 740 3.79 -3.51 -15.07
C ASN A 740 4.17 -4.61 -16.08
N GLN A 741 4.44 -5.81 -15.58
CA GLN A 741 4.60 -7.03 -16.38
C GLN A 741 3.25 -7.48 -16.97
N GLY A 742 2.76 -6.74 -17.97
CA GLY A 742 1.37 -6.82 -18.46
C GLY A 742 1.19 -6.48 -19.94
N GLY A 743 2.03 -7.02 -20.83
CA GLY A 743 1.68 -7.13 -22.25
C GLY A 743 1.67 -5.84 -23.09
N GLY A 744 2.63 -4.93 -22.87
CA GLY A 744 2.83 -3.75 -23.74
C GLY A 744 4.31 -3.47 -23.98
N SER A 745 4.71 -3.33 -25.25
CA SER A 745 6.11 -3.06 -25.65
C SER A 745 6.46 -1.56 -25.65
N TRP A 746 5.82 -0.78 -24.78
CA TRP A 746 6.00 0.66 -24.65
C TRP A 746 6.60 0.95 -23.28
N GLY A 747 7.92 1.09 -23.22
CA GLY A 747 8.65 1.35 -21.98
C GLY A 747 8.55 2.81 -21.56
N GLY A 748 7.77 3.09 -20.51
CA GLY A 748 7.82 4.37 -19.79
C GLY A 748 8.99 4.42 -18.79
N ASP A 749 9.34 5.61 -18.32
CA ASP A 749 10.43 5.80 -17.35
C ASP A 749 10.15 4.99 -16.04
N PRO A 750 11.14 4.27 -15.49
CA PRO A 750 10.99 3.58 -14.20
C PRO A 750 10.82 4.52 -13.00
N VAL A 751 11.17 5.80 -13.14
CA VAL A 751 11.02 6.85 -12.12
C VAL A 751 9.69 7.60 -12.35
N ALA A 752 8.87 7.74 -11.30
CA ALA A 752 7.68 8.59 -11.40
C ALA A 752 8.08 10.09 -11.47
N PRO A 753 7.50 10.90 -12.39
CA PRO A 753 7.76 12.34 -12.43
C PRO A 753 7.20 13.04 -11.19
N LYS A 754 7.93 14.02 -10.65
CA LYS A 754 7.48 14.87 -9.54
C LYS A 754 7.21 16.30 -10.02
N PRO A 755 6.05 16.90 -9.72
CA PRO A 755 5.76 18.29 -10.08
C PRO A 755 6.67 19.33 -9.40
N VAL A 756 7.20 19.02 -8.20
CA VAL A 756 8.02 19.93 -7.37
C VAL A 756 9.11 19.17 -6.60
N THR A 757 10.07 19.90 -6.03
CA THR A 757 11.02 19.41 -5.02
C THR A 757 10.46 19.46 -3.59
N ALA A 758 11.11 18.78 -2.64
CA ALA A 758 10.58 18.56 -1.29
C ALA A 758 10.59 19.79 -0.36
N ASP A 759 11.27 20.86 -0.78
CA ASP A 759 11.34 22.16 -0.12
C ASP A 759 10.16 23.08 -0.48
N GLN A 760 9.40 22.79 -1.54
CA GLN A 760 8.35 23.67 -2.04
C GLN A 760 7.16 23.80 -1.08
N GLU A 761 7.07 24.94 -0.40
CA GLU A 761 5.94 25.31 0.46
C GLU A 761 4.61 25.37 -0.30
N GLY A 762 3.52 25.00 0.37
CA GLY A 762 2.17 24.98 -0.20
C GLY A 762 1.92 23.83 -1.17
N VAL A 763 2.72 22.75 -1.10
CA VAL A 763 2.55 21.56 -1.92
C VAL A 763 2.74 20.30 -1.09
N SER A 764 1.83 19.35 -1.27
CA SER A 764 1.85 18.03 -0.66
C SER A 764 1.98 16.96 -1.75
N LEU A 765 2.95 16.05 -1.63
CA LEU A 765 3.11 14.90 -2.53
C LEU A 765 2.59 13.63 -1.86
N VAL A 766 1.61 12.98 -2.50
CA VAL A 766 0.88 11.82 -1.97
C VAL A 766 0.71 10.77 -3.08
N SER A 767 0.54 9.50 -2.72
CA SER A 767 0.18 8.47 -3.70
C SER A 767 -0.61 7.31 -3.11
N GLY A 768 -1.26 6.57 -4.02
CA GLY A 768 -1.93 5.31 -3.73
C GLY A 768 -3.45 5.41 -3.55
N TYR A 769 -4.10 4.25 -3.54
CA TYR A 769 -5.54 4.14 -3.77
C TYR A 769 -6.42 4.30 -2.50
N SER A 770 -5.81 4.68 -1.36
CA SER A 770 -6.42 4.56 -0.03
C SER A 770 -7.00 5.86 0.49
N GLN A 771 -8.30 5.84 0.79
CA GLN A 771 -8.98 6.84 1.61
C GLN A 771 -8.38 7.00 3.01
N GLY A 772 -7.56 6.06 3.49
CA GLY A 772 -6.85 6.17 4.76
C GLY A 772 -5.91 7.36 4.81
N MET A 773 -5.34 7.76 3.67
CA MET A 773 -4.38 8.86 3.55
C MET A 773 -5.05 10.25 3.54
N LEU A 774 -6.34 10.35 3.16
CA LEU A 774 -7.10 11.61 3.24
C LEU A 774 -7.13 12.20 4.67
N LYS A 775 -6.99 11.33 5.68
CA LYS A 775 -6.96 11.70 7.10
C LYS A 775 -5.79 12.61 7.50
N VAL A 776 -4.71 12.64 6.72
CA VAL A 776 -3.57 13.56 6.95
C VAL A 776 -3.97 15.02 6.71
N PHE A 777 -5.03 15.23 5.91
CA PHE A 777 -5.53 16.54 5.48
C PHE A 777 -6.85 16.97 6.14
N LEU A 778 -7.52 16.07 6.87
CA LEU A 778 -8.76 16.37 7.61
C LEU A 778 -8.46 17.28 8.79
N GLU A 779 -9.21 18.37 8.90
CA GLU A 779 -9.13 19.26 10.06
C GLU A 779 -9.76 18.61 11.30
N LYS A 780 -9.10 18.82 12.45
CA LYS A 780 -9.35 18.11 13.72
C LYS A 780 -9.18 16.59 13.51
N GLY A 781 -8.30 16.22 12.60
CA GLY A 781 -8.05 14.85 12.15
C GLY A 781 -7.36 13.99 13.22
N LEU A 782 -6.96 12.77 12.83
CA LEU A 782 -6.15 11.89 13.69
C LEU A 782 -4.69 12.36 13.83
N PHE A 783 -4.27 13.37 13.05
CA PHE A 783 -2.89 13.85 12.96
C PHE A 783 -2.71 15.30 13.46
N ASP A 784 -3.78 15.95 13.95
CA ASP A 784 -3.74 17.38 14.34
C ASP A 784 -3.48 17.58 15.85
N GLU A 785 -3.79 16.57 16.68
CA GLU A 785 -3.65 16.58 18.15
C GLU A 785 -2.19 16.64 18.65
N GLU A 786 -1.22 16.72 17.73
CA GLU A 786 0.22 16.82 17.99
C GLU A 786 0.78 18.19 17.60
N GLU A 787 0.27 18.83 16.54
CA GLU A 787 0.59 20.24 16.22
C GLU A 787 0.20 21.19 17.36
N GLU A 788 -0.93 20.90 18.04
CA GLU A 788 -1.37 21.66 19.23
C GLU A 788 -0.50 21.41 20.47
N ARG A 789 0.35 20.37 20.50
CA ARG A 789 1.25 20.08 21.62
C ARG A 789 2.62 20.73 21.45
N GLU A 790 3.20 20.67 20.25
CA GLU A 790 4.48 21.34 19.97
C GLU A 790 4.34 22.88 20.09
N GLY A 791 3.19 23.43 19.69
CA GLY A 791 2.91 24.87 19.80
C GLY A 791 2.77 25.43 21.23
N VAL A 792 2.68 24.57 22.25
CA VAL A 792 2.56 24.98 23.68
C VAL A 792 3.92 24.97 24.40
N ALA A 793 4.96 24.38 23.81
CA ALA A 793 6.26 24.18 24.45
C ALA A 793 7.20 25.43 24.44
N MET A 794 6.66 26.65 24.36
CA MET A 794 7.39 27.91 24.46
C MET A 794 6.52 28.99 25.13
N GLY A 795 6.66 29.17 26.44
CA GLY A 795 5.89 30.16 27.21
C GLY A 795 6.07 30.04 28.71
N GLU A 796 7.23 30.46 29.23
CA GLU A 796 7.41 30.69 30.66
C GLU A 796 6.74 32.02 31.08
N ASP A 797 6.00 31.97 32.19
CA ASP A 797 5.61 33.05 33.11
C ASP A 797 5.14 34.40 32.54
N ALA A 798 3.82 34.54 32.36
CA ALA A 798 3.11 35.81 32.48
C ALA A 798 1.65 35.60 32.96
N GLU A 799 1.34 36.04 34.18
CA GLU A 799 -0.05 36.27 34.62
C GLU A 799 -0.53 37.63 34.09
N ASP A 800 -1.60 37.67 33.26
CA ASP A 800 -2.67 38.68 33.39
C ASP A 800 -3.87 38.42 32.44
N ASP A 801 -5.02 38.99 32.77
CA ASP A 801 -6.29 38.88 32.03
C ASP A 801 -6.23 39.51 30.62
N LEU A 802 -6.37 38.71 29.56
CA LEU A 802 -6.70 39.21 28.22
C LEU A 802 -7.72 38.33 27.47
N VAL A 803 -8.72 39.00 26.88
CA VAL A 803 -9.79 38.38 26.10
C VAL A 803 -9.22 37.65 24.88
N ALA A 804 -9.58 36.38 24.72
CA ALA A 804 -9.17 35.53 23.60
C ALA A 804 -9.75 35.99 22.25
N VAL A 805 -9.09 36.97 21.63
CA VAL A 805 -9.22 37.24 20.20
C VAL A 805 -8.36 36.22 19.47
N GLU A 806 -8.99 35.25 18.79
CA GLU A 806 -8.30 34.35 17.84
C GLU A 806 -7.73 35.17 16.67
N LYS A 807 -6.55 35.76 16.86
CA LYS A 807 -5.68 36.13 15.76
C LYS A 807 -5.18 34.84 15.13
N THR A 808 -5.80 34.45 14.02
CA THR A 808 -5.34 33.36 13.16
C THR A 808 -3.96 33.71 12.60
N ALA A 809 -2.91 33.39 13.35
CA ALA A 809 -1.55 33.40 12.83
C ALA A 809 -1.47 32.41 11.67
N ASN A 810 -0.87 32.81 10.55
CA ASN A 810 -0.67 31.91 9.41
C ASN A 810 0.18 30.72 9.88
N LYS A 811 -0.43 29.53 9.97
CA LYS A 811 0.35 28.29 10.02
C LYS A 811 1.24 28.23 8.78
N PRO A 812 2.51 27.81 8.90
CA PRO A 812 3.39 27.66 7.74
C PRO A 812 2.77 26.68 6.73
N ARG A 813 2.85 27.03 5.45
CA ARG A 813 2.26 26.23 4.36
C ARG A 813 3.05 24.93 4.21
N ALA A 814 2.38 23.79 4.37
CA ALA A 814 3.00 22.47 4.30
C ALA A 814 3.81 22.26 3.02
N ASN A 815 5.01 21.68 3.15
CA ASN A 815 5.83 21.19 2.05
C ASN A 815 5.84 19.63 2.00
N PRO A 816 6.33 18.99 0.92
CA PRO A 816 6.24 17.54 0.79
C PRO A 816 6.93 16.75 1.91
N LEU A 817 8.06 17.24 2.44
CA LEU A 817 8.76 16.58 3.55
C LEU A 817 7.95 16.65 4.86
N GLN A 818 7.31 17.79 5.14
CA GLN A 818 6.37 17.94 6.26
C GLN A 818 5.15 17.03 6.11
N THR A 819 4.61 16.87 4.89
CA THR A 819 3.52 15.94 4.59
C THR A 819 3.90 14.49 4.91
N VAL A 820 5.10 14.05 4.52
CA VAL A 820 5.62 12.71 4.87
C VAL A 820 5.78 12.57 6.38
N LYS A 821 6.42 13.54 7.05
CA LYS A 821 6.62 13.54 8.51
C LYS A 821 5.28 13.47 9.25
N LYS A 822 4.27 14.26 8.85
CA LYS A 822 2.92 14.18 9.43
C LYS A 822 2.30 12.80 9.20
N ALA A 823 2.39 12.23 8.00
CA ALA A 823 1.86 10.89 7.70
C ALA A 823 2.50 9.73 8.50
N ILE A 824 3.66 9.95 9.15
CA ILE A 824 4.35 8.96 9.99
C ILE A 824 4.50 9.36 11.47
N SER A 825 4.11 10.57 11.85
CA SER A 825 4.16 11.09 13.23
C SER A 825 3.32 10.23 14.19
N HIS A 826 1.99 10.24 13.98
CA HIS A 826 0.94 9.58 14.74
C HIS A 826 1.37 8.36 15.59
N LYS A 827 1.24 8.49 16.92
CA LYS A 827 1.62 7.56 18.01
C LYS A 827 1.54 6.05 17.75
N ALA A 828 0.57 5.61 16.94
CA ALA A 828 0.51 4.25 16.41
C ALA A 828 1.76 3.79 15.60
N TYR A 829 2.76 4.65 15.38
CA TYR A 829 4.05 4.28 14.80
C TYR A 829 5.23 4.29 15.80
N ASP A 830 5.05 4.73 17.05
CA ASP A 830 6.17 4.99 17.99
C ASP A 830 6.73 3.74 18.69
N MET A 831 6.05 2.61 18.56
CA MET A 831 6.55 1.30 18.98
C MET A 831 7.45 0.64 17.92
N LEU A 832 7.59 1.27 16.74
CA LEU A 832 8.49 0.79 15.70
C LEU A 832 9.93 1.16 16.05
N LYS A 833 10.84 0.18 15.95
CA LYS A 833 12.24 0.34 16.32
C LYS A 833 13.18 -0.35 15.33
N VAL A 834 14.38 0.18 15.16
CA VAL A 834 15.45 -0.39 14.33
C VAL A 834 16.44 -1.14 15.24
N GLU A 835 16.93 -2.29 14.80
CA GLU A 835 17.71 -3.27 15.59
C GLU A 835 19.01 -3.73 14.91
N ASP A 836 19.26 -3.27 13.67
CA ASP A 836 20.35 -3.72 12.78
C ASP A 836 21.44 -2.68 12.58
#